data_AF-A0A384CF15-F1
#
_entry.id   AF-A0A384CF15-F1
#
_cell.length_a   1.000
_cell.length_b   1.000
_cell.length_c   1.000
_cell.angle_alpha   90.00
_cell.angle_beta   90.00
_cell.angle_gamma   90.00
#
_symmetry.space_group_name_H-M   'P 1'
#
loop_
_entity.id
_entity.type
_entity.pdbx_description
1 polymer ?
#
loop_
_entity_poly.entity_id
_entity_poly.type
_entity_poly.pdbx_seq_one_letter_code
_entity_poly.pdbx_strand_id
1 'polypeptide(L)'
;MFQLAPDHKGRGGQHLPGNENSGLSISFGPFREWSTEVFVQDEDSGTDVGEGADEWAQSKATVRPPDQLELTDAELKEEFTRILTANNPHAPQNIVRYSFKEGTYKLIGVVNQLAVHFSQVGNLIPKDSDEGRRQHYRDELVAAAISYQGSQESAKVVISETEILEEEEEPKEAEAEPEAASQTDVLAAEAAAKVTEEELLTPKQPKERKLTNQFNFSERASQTLNNPLRDRECQMEPPPRTNFSATANQWEIYDAYVEELEKQEKTKEKEKAKTPVAKKMGKMTMRKMTSMESQSDDITKVTQAAKIVERMVNQNTYDDVAQDFKYYEDAADEYRDQEGTLLPLWKFQNDKAKRLAVTALCWNPKYNDLFAVGHGSYDFLKQGRGLLLLYSMKNPSFPEFSFSSESGIMCLDMHADHPYLVVVGHYDGNVAIYNLKKPHSQPSFRSSAKSGKHTDPVWQVRWQKDDMDNNLNFFSVSSDGRIVSWTLLKSELVHTDVIKLKAEGTATDGPAGLQLHTAGCGTAFDFHKEIDYLFLVGTEEGKIYKCSKSYSSKFLDTYDAHNMAVDAVSWNPYHTKVFMSCSSDWTVKIWDHTIKTPMFIYDLNSAVGDVAWAPYSSTVFAAVTTNGKTHVFDLSINKYEAICNQPVVARKKNKITHVQFNPIHPIIIVGDDRGHVICLKLSPNLRKMPKEKKGQEVQKGPAVEIAKLDKLLNLVREVKTKT
;
A
#
# COMPACT_ATOMS: atom_id res chain seq x y z
N MET A 1 -33.26 -31.35 8.68
CA MET A 1 -33.82 -32.69 8.89
C MET A 1 -32.69 -33.67 8.62
N PHE A 2 -31.94 -34.21 9.58
CA PHE A 2 -31.95 -34.22 11.08
C PHE A 2 -30.48 -34.39 11.57
N GLN A 3 -30.01 -34.05 12.78
CA GLN A 3 -30.53 -33.27 13.93
C GLN A 3 -29.29 -32.67 14.69
N LEU A 4 -29.41 -32.23 15.95
CA LEU A 4 -28.34 -31.69 16.80
C LEU A 4 -28.16 -32.49 18.11
N ALA A 5 -26.91 -32.51 18.61
CA ALA A 5 -26.49 -32.75 20.01
C ALA A 5 -26.72 -34.17 20.61
N PRO A 6 -26.16 -34.51 21.80
CA PRO A 6 -25.23 -33.77 22.68
C PRO A 6 -23.95 -34.54 23.13
N ASP A 7 -23.16 -33.90 24.01
CA ASP A 7 -21.94 -34.39 24.68
C ASP A 7 -22.03 -35.75 25.40
N HIS A 8 -20.87 -36.39 25.61
CA HIS A 8 -20.58 -37.07 26.88
C HIS A 8 -19.10 -36.91 27.32
N LYS A 9 -18.87 -36.62 28.61
CA LYS A 9 -17.54 -36.32 29.19
C LYS A 9 -16.74 -37.58 29.54
N GLY A 10 -15.42 -37.58 29.30
CA GLY A 10 -14.57 -38.77 29.50
C GLY A 10 -13.06 -38.56 29.72
N ARG A 11 -12.67 -37.80 30.76
CA ARG A 11 -11.32 -37.80 31.40
C ARG A 11 -10.07 -37.69 30.48
N GLY A 12 -9.58 -36.47 30.27
CA GLY A 12 -8.17 -36.22 29.92
C GLY A 12 -7.42 -35.66 31.15
N GLY A 13 -6.34 -36.32 31.59
CA GLY A 13 -5.52 -35.85 32.71
C GLY A 13 -4.48 -34.81 32.29
N GLN A 14 -4.27 -33.79 33.11
CA GLN A 14 -3.19 -32.82 32.92
C GLN A 14 -1.86 -33.40 33.43
N HIS A 15 -0.79 -33.28 32.65
CA HIS A 15 0.57 -33.21 33.19
C HIS A 15 1.44 -32.29 32.31
N LEU A 16 2.05 -31.31 32.96
CA LEU A 16 3.09 -30.45 32.38
C LEU A 16 4.46 -31.14 32.55
N PRO A 17 5.30 -31.22 31.50
CA PRO A 17 6.71 -31.54 31.67
C PRO A 17 7.50 -30.27 32.05
N GLY A 18 8.24 -30.33 33.15
CA GLY A 18 9.27 -29.35 33.51
C GLY A 18 10.67 -29.92 33.22
N ASN A 19 11.64 -29.04 33.00
CA ASN A 19 13.04 -29.39 32.72
C ASN A 19 13.65 -30.33 33.79
N GLU A 20 14.48 -31.28 33.33
CA GLU A 20 15.82 -31.48 33.88
C GLU A 20 16.83 -31.69 32.74
N ASN A 21 18.10 -31.36 32.99
CA ASN A 21 19.17 -31.39 31.98
C ASN A 21 19.98 -32.69 32.03
N SER A 22 20.29 -33.25 30.86
CA SER A 22 21.46 -34.11 30.67
C SER A 22 22.14 -33.74 29.34
N GLY A 23 23.28 -33.05 29.41
CA GLY A 23 23.93 -32.47 28.24
C GLY A 23 24.82 -33.45 27.46
N LEU A 24 24.81 -33.32 26.13
CA LEU A 24 25.82 -33.87 25.24
C LEU A 24 26.13 -32.82 24.16
N SER A 25 27.29 -32.17 24.27
CA SER A 25 27.69 -31.06 23.42
C SER A 25 28.39 -31.53 22.16
N ILE A 26 27.82 -31.25 20.98
CA ILE A 26 28.48 -31.40 19.68
C ILE A 26 28.72 -30.01 19.10
N SER A 27 29.99 -29.61 19.02
CA SER A 27 30.41 -28.31 18.50
C SER A 27 30.55 -28.33 16.98
N PHE A 28 29.72 -27.56 16.27
CA PHE A 28 29.92 -27.31 14.84
C PHE A 28 30.96 -26.21 14.62
N GLY A 29 32.00 -26.53 13.84
CA GLY A 29 32.91 -25.53 13.26
C GLY A 29 32.29 -24.82 12.05
N PRO A 30 32.72 -23.60 11.70
CA PRO A 30 32.09 -22.79 10.67
C PRO A 30 32.43 -23.25 9.24
N PHE A 31 31.51 -22.98 8.31
CA PHE A 31 31.74 -23.06 6.87
C PHE A 31 32.90 -22.14 6.44
N ARG A 32 33.60 -22.55 5.37
CA ARG A 32 34.41 -21.65 4.53
C ARG A 32 33.95 -21.73 3.08
N GLU A 33 34.11 -20.61 2.38
CA GLU A 33 33.64 -20.41 1.01
C GLU A 33 34.54 -21.12 -0.01
N TRP A 34 33.99 -21.37 -1.21
CA TRP A 34 34.70 -21.98 -2.32
C TRP A 34 35.27 -20.90 -3.24
N SER A 35 36.55 -21.02 -3.60
CA SER A 35 37.23 -20.19 -4.60
C SER A 35 37.77 -21.09 -5.71
N THR A 36 37.44 -20.80 -6.98
CA THR A 36 37.61 -21.75 -8.10
C THR A 36 38.55 -21.22 -9.17
N GLU A 37 39.78 -21.73 -9.21
CA GLU A 37 40.75 -21.60 -10.32
C GLU A 37 41.62 -22.86 -10.36
N VAL A 38 42.24 -23.33 -11.47
CA VAL A 38 42.02 -23.21 -12.93
C VAL A 38 42.72 -24.44 -13.56
N PHE A 39 42.36 -24.84 -14.79
CA PHE A 39 43.01 -25.94 -15.51
C PHE A 39 44.53 -25.72 -15.73
N VAL A 40 45.31 -26.80 -15.58
CA VAL A 40 46.57 -27.02 -16.29
C VAL A 40 46.53 -28.41 -16.93
N GLN A 41 47.26 -28.60 -18.02
CA GLN A 41 47.24 -29.75 -18.91
C GLN A 41 48.61 -30.44 -18.86
N ASP A 42 48.66 -31.75 -18.66
CA ASP A 42 49.90 -32.53 -18.75
C ASP A 42 50.34 -32.63 -20.23
N GLU A 43 51.61 -32.33 -20.52
CA GLU A 43 52.22 -32.50 -21.84
C GLU A 43 53.21 -33.69 -21.83
N ASP A 44 53.12 -34.56 -22.85
CA ASP A 44 54.10 -35.62 -23.09
C ASP A 44 55.47 -35.03 -23.50
N SER A 45 56.44 -35.04 -22.57
CA SER A 45 57.84 -34.76 -22.91
C SER A 45 58.53 -36.03 -23.42
N GLY A 46 58.59 -36.19 -24.75
CA GLY A 46 59.15 -37.37 -25.39
C GLY A 46 60.66 -37.59 -25.16
N THR A 47 61.10 -38.84 -25.34
CA THR A 47 62.51 -39.24 -25.31
C THR A 47 63.27 -38.74 -26.54
N ASP A 48 64.43 -38.12 -26.33
CA ASP A 48 65.50 -38.04 -27.33
C ASP A 48 66.87 -38.29 -26.67
N VAL A 49 67.88 -38.66 -27.46
CA VAL A 49 69.10 -39.34 -27.01
C VAL A 49 70.29 -38.39 -26.94
N GLY A 50 70.97 -38.37 -25.78
CA GLY A 50 72.26 -37.70 -25.57
C GLY A 50 73.34 -38.67 -25.10
N GLU A 51 74.55 -38.55 -25.65
CA GLU A 51 75.71 -39.36 -25.24
C GLU A 51 76.22 -38.95 -23.84
N GLY A 52 76.75 -39.91 -23.09
CA GLY A 52 76.98 -39.78 -21.63
C GLY A 52 78.41 -39.45 -21.18
N ALA A 53 78.53 -39.09 -19.89
CA ALA A 53 79.78 -39.04 -19.13
C ALA A 53 79.50 -39.31 -17.63
N ASP A 54 80.50 -39.82 -16.91
CA ASP A 54 80.43 -40.41 -15.56
C ASP A 54 79.59 -39.67 -14.49
N GLU A 55 78.54 -40.34 -13.98
CA GLU A 55 77.89 -39.98 -12.70
C GLU A 55 78.38 -40.85 -11.54
N TRP A 56 79.52 -40.47 -10.93
CA TRP A 56 79.98 -41.10 -9.67
C TRP A 56 80.38 -40.08 -8.57
N ALA A 57 79.85 -38.85 -8.66
CA ALA A 57 80.27 -37.72 -7.82
C ALA A 57 79.12 -36.90 -7.20
N GLN A 58 77.88 -37.41 -7.14
CA GLN A 58 76.78 -36.75 -6.43
C GLN A 58 76.57 -37.34 -5.02
N SER A 59 76.51 -36.49 -4.01
CA SER A 59 76.23 -36.87 -2.62
C SER A 59 74.78 -37.35 -2.45
N LYS A 60 74.55 -38.43 -1.70
CA LYS A 60 73.21 -39.03 -1.48
C LYS A 60 72.21 -38.02 -0.89
N ALA A 61 71.38 -37.43 -1.75
CA ALA A 61 70.22 -36.65 -1.33
C ALA A 61 69.17 -37.57 -0.68
N THR A 62 68.62 -37.16 0.47
CA THR A 62 67.56 -37.90 1.15
C THR A 62 66.22 -37.58 0.50
N VAL A 63 65.85 -38.34 -0.53
CA VAL A 63 64.54 -38.24 -1.19
C VAL A 63 63.45 -38.64 -0.18
N ARG A 64 62.56 -37.70 0.16
CA ARG A 64 61.31 -38.00 0.85
C ARG A 64 60.24 -38.37 -0.19
N PRO A 65 59.46 -39.44 -0.01
CA PRO A 65 58.28 -39.70 -0.84
C PRO A 65 57.26 -38.56 -0.71
N PRO A 66 56.48 -38.24 -1.76
CA PRO A 66 55.51 -37.13 -1.74
C PRO A 66 54.39 -37.35 -0.70
N ASP A 67 54.01 -38.60 -0.45
CA ASP A 67 52.93 -38.96 0.49
C ASP A 67 53.39 -39.09 1.96
N GLN A 68 54.60 -38.63 2.29
CA GLN A 68 55.14 -38.77 3.65
C GLN A 68 54.51 -37.75 4.62
N LEU A 69 53.58 -38.23 5.46
CA LEU A 69 52.88 -37.46 6.49
C LEU A 69 53.85 -36.65 7.37
N GLU A 70 53.64 -35.33 7.45
CA GLU A 70 54.41 -34.43 8.31
C GLU A 70 53.92 -34.51 9.77
N LEU A 71 54.68 -35.22 10.61
CA LEU A 71 54.45 -35.33 12.04
C LEU A 71 55.00 -34.12 12.81
N THR A 72 54.38 -33.79 13.94
CA THR A 72 54.82 -32.70 14.80
C THR A 72 56.08 -33.06 15.60
N ASP A 73 56.83 -32.04 16.04
CA ASP A 73 58.03 -32.16 16.89
C ASP A 73 57.85 -32.95 18.20
N ALA A 74 56.62 -33.25 18.60
CA ALA A 74 56.31 -34.11 19.75
C ALA A 74 56.22 -35.59 19.34
N GLU A 75 55.45 -35.89 18.29
CA GLU A 75 55.29 -37.24 17.72
C GLU A 75 56.62 -37.77 17.15
N LEU A 76 57.44 -36.87 16.56
CA LEU A 76 58.78 -37.18 16.06
C LEU A 76 59.81 -37.53 17.17
N LYS A 77 59.43 -37.39 18.45
CA LYS A 77 60.24 -37.77 19.63
C LYS A 77 59.71 -39.01 20.36
N GLU A 78 58.65 -39.65 19.87
CA GLU A 78 58.08 -40.84 20.50
C GLU A 78 58.89 -42.10 20.14
N GLU A 79 59.55 -42.72 21.13
CA GLU A 79 60.46 -43.86 20.94
C GLU A 79 59.70 -45.19 20.73
N PHE A 80 59.22 -45.43 19.51
CA PHE A 80 58.59 -46.70 19.15
C PHE A 80 59.58 -47.88 19.16
N THR A 81 59.50 -48.73 20.18
CA THR A 81 60.27 -49.99 20.27
C THR A 81 59.80 -51.00 19.22
N ARG A 82 60.45 -50.99 18.04
CA ARG A 82 60.13 -51.90 16.92
C ARG A 82 60.62 -53.33 17.19
N ILE A 83 59.70 -54.20 17.61
CA ILE A 83 59.94 -55.64 17.70
C ILE A 83 59.86 -56.24 16.28
N LEU A 84 60.96 -56.81 15.78
CA LEU A 84 61.00 -57.50 14.49
C LEU A 84 60.39 -58.90 14.61
N THR A 85 59.16 -59.07 14.11
CA THR A 85 58.49 -60.37 13.96
C THR A 85 58.69 -60.93 12.56
N ALA A 86 59.06 -62.20 12.44
CA ALA A 86 59.26 -62.90 11.16
C ALA A 86 57.93 -63.34 10.49
N ASN A 87 56.98 -62.42 10.39
CA ASN A 87 55.67 -62.64 9.76
C ASN A 87 55.74 -62.32 8.26
N ASN A 88 55.08 -63.11 7.44
CA ASN A 88 55.01 -62.92 5.99
C ASN A 88 53.88 -61.92 5.65
N PRO A 89 54.18 -60.77 5.00
CA PRO A 89 53.18 -59.75 4.70
C PRO A 89 52.11 -60.21 3.69
N HIS A 90 52.34 -61.30 2.96
CA HIS A 90 51.38 -61.90 2.03
C HIS A 90 50.63 -63.11 2.63
N ALA A 91 50.89 -63.49 3.89
CA ALA A 91 50.11 -64.52 4.56
C ALA A 91 48.74 -63.96 4.99
N PRO A 92 47.62 -64.67 4.74
CA PRO A 92 46.32 -64.24 5.25
C PRO A 92 46.32 -64.28 6.78
N GLN A 93 45.80 -63.23 7.43
CA GLN A 93 45.83 -63.11 8.89
C GLN A 93 45.15 -64.29 9.62
N ASN A 94 44.10 -64.85 9.01
CA ASN A 94 43.40 -66.03 9.49
C ASN A 94 43.03 -66.93 8.31
N ILE A 95 43.13 -68.25 8.49
CA ILE A 95 42.57 -69.25 7.56
C ILE A 95 41.43 -69.96 8.26
N VAL A 96 40.27 -70.02 7.61
CA VAL A 96 39.06 -70.66 8.12
C VAL A 96 38.64 -71.77 7.17
N ARG A 97 38.31 -72.96 7.68
CA ARG A 97 37.81 -74.09 6.89
C ARG A 97 36.50 -74.61 7.45
N TYR A 98 35.57 -74.99 6.57
CA TYR A 98 34.31 -75.60 6.97
C TYR A 98 34.53 -77.04 7.45
N SER A 99 34.10 -77.34 8.67
CA SER A 99 34.09 -78.70 9.23
C SER A 99 32.76 -79.37 8.91
N PHE A 100 32.73 -80.17 7.83
CA PHE A 100 31.55 -80.97 7.46
C PHE A 100 31.07 -81.93 8.57
N LYS A 101 31.94 -82.30 9.52
CA LYS A 101 31.58 -83.12 10.68
C LYS A 101 30.82 -82.33 11.77
N GLU A 102 31.01 -81.02 11.84
CA GLU A 102 30.54 -80.17 12.94
C GLU A 102 29.70 -78.98 12.48
N GLY A 103 29.30 -78.95 11.20
CA GLY A 103 28.43 -77.94 10.61
C GLY A 103 28.97 -76.51 10.61
N THR A 104 30.24 -76.30 10.96
CA THR A 104 30.78 -75.01 11.41
C THR A 104 32.10 -74.64 10.75
N TYR A 105 32.31 -73.34 10.55
CA TYR A 105 33.57 -72.77 10.10
C TYR A 105 34.57 -72.72 11.26
N LYS A 106 35.68 -73.46 11.13
CA LYS A 106 36.76 -73.51 12.13
C LYS A 106 37.98 -72.72 11.68
N LEU A 107 38.48 -71.89 12.58
CA LEU A 107 39.69 -71.09 12.41
C LEU A 107 40.94 -71.95 12.70
N ILE A 108 41.92 -71.89 11.80
CA ILE A 108 43.21 -72.56 11.96
C ILE A 108 44.15 -71.59 12.69
N GLY A 109 44.35 -71.83 13.99
CA GLY A 109 45.03 -70.90 14.90
C GLY A 109 46.52 -70.63 14.66
N VAL A 110 47.14 -71.26 13.65
CA VAL A 110 48.50 -70.96 13.20
C VAL A 110 48.52 -70.97 11.67
N VAL A 111 48.78 -69.80 11.07
CA VAL A 111 49.04 -69.68 9.63
C VAL A 111 50.54 -69.83 9.40
N ASN A 112 50.93 -70.74 8.50
CA ASN A 112 52.35 -70.97 8.19
C ASN A 112 52.94 -69.74 7.48
N GLN A 113 54.00 -69.17 8.05
CA GLN A 113 54.65 -67.96 7.54
C GLN A 113 55.73 -68.24 6.48
N LEU A 114 56.08 -69.51 6.22
CA LEU A 114 57.09 -69.88 5.23
C LEU A 114 56.66 -69.49 3.81
N ALA A 115 57.39 -68.55 3.19
CA ALA A 115 57.26 -68.24 1.77
C ALA A 115 57.91 -69.34 0.91
N VAL A 116 57.10 -70.20 0.29
CA VAL A 116 57.56 -71.25 -0.63
C VAL A 116 57.48 -70.75 -2.07
N HIS A 117 58.62 -70.34 -2.63
CA HIS A 117 58.71 -69.86 -4.02
C HIS A 117 58.82 -71.00 -5.04
N PHE A 118 59.41 -72.14 -4.66
CA PHE A 118 59.55 -73.32 -5.50
C PHE A 118 59.47 -74.59 -4.63
N SER A 119 58.84 -75.64 -5.17
CA SER A 119 58.74 -76.95 -4.54
C SER A 119 58.59 -78.01 -5.63
N GLN A 120 59.42 -79.05 -5.58
CA GLN A 120 59.41 -80.14 -6.55
C GLN A 120 59.42 -81.49 -5.82
N VAL A 121 58.51 -82.39 -6.20
CA VAL A 121 58.48 -83.76 -5.70
C VAL A 121 59.40 -84.62 -6.58
N GLY A 122 60.27 -85.42 -5.94
CA GLY A 122 61.24 -86.27 -6.63
C GLY A 122 60.77 -87.72 -6.75
N ASN A 123 61.02 -88.34 -7.92
CA ASN A 123 60.61 -89.71 -8.25
C ASN A 123 61.78 -90.72 -8.24
N LEU A 124 62.90 -90.37 -7.61
CA LEU A 124 64.12 -91.20 -7.56
C LEU A 124 64.12 -92.09 -6.32
N ILE A 125 64.00 -93.41 -6.53
CA ILE A 125 63.91 -94.42 -5.46
C ILE A 125 65.25 -95.20 -5.39
N PRO A 126 65.97 -95.21 -4.25
CA PRO A 126 67.18 -96.02 -4.09
C PRO A 126 66.88 -97.52 -4.17
N LYS A 127 67.69 -98.30 -4.89
CA LYS A 127 67.45 -99.75 -5.10
C LYS A 127 67.42 -100.55 -3.80
N ASP A 128 68.25 -100.19 -2.82
CA ASP A 128 68.34 -100.90 -1.53
C ASP A 128 67.17 -100.57 -0.58
N SER A 129 66.38 -99.54 -0.89
CA SER A 129 65.19 -99.19 -0.12
C SER A 129 64.15 -100.32 -0.17
N ASP A 130 63.23 -100.32 0.79
CA ASP A 130 62.13 -101.28 0.84
C ASP A 130 61.22 -101.11 -0.39
N GLU A 131 60.91 -99.87 -0.79
CA GLU A 131 60.14 -99.60 -2.01
C GLU A 131 60.87 -100.05 -3.29
N GLY A 132 62.17 -99.76 -3.41
CA GLY A 132 62.98 -100.20 -4.55
C GLY A 132 63.03 -101.72 -4.71
N ARG A 133 63.18 -102.46 -3.59
CA ARG A 133 63.12 -103.93 -3.59
C ARG A 133 61.72 -104.47 -3.95
N ARG A 134 60.64 -103.83 -3.49
CA ARG A 134 59.26 -104.20 -3.85
C ARG A 134 58.97 -103.95 -5.34
N GLN A 135 59.57 -102.93 -5.95
CA GLN A 135 59.46 -102.68 -7.40
C GLN A 135 60.26 -103.72 -8.19
N HIS A 136 61.53 -103.98 -7.83
CA HIS A 136 62.36 -104.99 -8.50
C HIS A 136 61.71 -106.39 -8.52
N TYR A 137 61.13 -106.81 -7.38
CA TYR A 137 60.41 -108.09 -7.27
C TYR A 137 59.11 -108.13 -8.10
N ARG A 138 58.45 -106.97 -8.32
CA ARG A 138 57.31 -106.86 -9.25
C ARG A 138 57.75 -107.00 -10.70
N ASP A 139 58.85 -106.35 -11.07
CA ASP A 139 59.35 -106.36 -12.45
C ASP A 139 59.84 -107.77 -12.85
N GLU A 140 60.48 -108.50 -11.92
CA GLU A 140 60.83 -109.92 -12.10
C GLU A 140 59.60 -110.80 -12.37
N LEU A 141 58.51 -110.61 -11.62
CA LEU A 141 57.25 -111.34 -11.81
C LEU A 141 56.58 -111.00 -13.15
N VAL A 142 56.62 -109.73 -13.58
CA VAL A 142 56.07 -109.29 -14.88
C VAL A 142 56.89 -109.84 -16.03
N ALA A 143 58.23 -109.82 -15.95
CA ALA A 143 59.11 -110.37 -16.98
C ALA A 143 58.88 -111.87 -17.19
N ALA A 144 58.70 -112.65 -16.12
CA ALA A 144 58.40 -114.07 -16.21
C ALA A 144 57.07 -114.35 -16.92
N ALA A 145 56.02 -113.55 -16.67
CA ALA A 145 54.71 -113.75 -17.29
C ALA A 145 54.71 -113.53 -18.82
N ILE A 146 55.44 -112.51 -19.31
CA ILE A 146 55.45 -112.11 -20.73
C ILE A 146 56.00 -113.21 -21.65
N SER A 147 56.98 -114.00 -21.18
CA SER A 147 57.61 -115.06 -21.98
C SER A 147 56.69 -116.23 -22.38
N TYR A 148 55.53 -116.40 -21.73
CA TYR A 148 54.73 -117.63 -21.83
C TYR A 148 53.59 -117.57 -22.87
N GLN A 149 53.33 -116.41 -23.48
CA GLN A 149 52.00 -116.11 -24.05
C GLN A 149 51.93 -115.96 -25.58
N GLY A 150 53.01 -116.27 -26.32
CA GLY A 150 53.17 -115.88 -27.73
C GLY A 150 52.94 -116.96 -28.81
N SER A 151 52.24 -118.08 -28.56
CA SER A 151 52.47 -119.31 -29.35
C SER A 151 51.27 -120.07 -29.97
N GLN A 152 50.02 -119.56 -30.00
CA GLN A 152 48.92 -120.18 -30.79
C GLN A 152 47.92 -119.17 -31.38
N GLU A 153 47.31 -119.51 -32.51
CA GLU A 153 46.48 -118.62 -33.35
C GLU A 153 45.05 -119.15 -33.65
N SER A 154 44.18 -118.23 -34.08
CA SER A 154 43.23 -118.36 -35.22
C SER A 154 41.77 -118.86 -35.04
N ALA A 155 40.94 -118.41 -36.00
CA ALA A 155 39.58 -118.85 -36.43
C ALA A 155 38.33 -118.46 -35.57
N LYS A 156 37.13 -118.19 -36.13
CA LYS A 156 36.68 -117.57 -37.43
C LYS A 156 35.12 -117.35 -37.41
N VAL A 157 34.53 -116.91 -38.54
CA VAL A 157 33.07 -116.88 -38.92
C VAL A 157 32.33 -115.53 -38.73
N VAL A 158 31.21 -115.32 -39.46
CA VAL A 158 30.66 -114.02 -39.98
C VAL A 158 29.11 -114.08 -40.16
N ILE A 159 28.43 -112.93 -40.45
CA ILE A 159 27.07 -112.68 -41.05
C ILE A 159 26.04 -111.98 -40.09
N SER A 160 24.90 -111.48 -40.59
CA SER A 160 24.34 -110.12 -40.32
C SER A 160 22.79 -109.97 -40.22
N GLU A 161 22.34 -108.79 -39.71
CA GLU A 161 21.09 -108.01 -39.96
C GLU A 161 19.65 -108.58 -39.76
N THR A 162 18.77 -107.84 -39.04
CA THR A 162 17.42 -107.33 -39.45
C THR A 162 16.59 -106.67 -38.30
N GLU A 163 15.47 -106.01 -38.62
CA GLU A 163 14.60 -105.13 -37.75
C GLU A 163 13.27 -105.80 -37.29
N ILE A 164 12.40 -105.10 -36.51
CA ILE A 164 10.91 -105.24 -36.43
C ILE A 164 10.24 -104.09 -35.60
N LEU A 165 8.90 -103.97 -35.63
CA LEU A 165 8.06 -102.76 -35.40
C LEU A 165 7.07 -102.81 -34.19
N GLU A 166 6.53 -101.63 -33.83
CA GLU A 166 5.15 -101.31 -33.33
C GLU A 166 4.65 -101.96 -31.99
N GLU A 167 3.53 -101.57 -31.33
CA GLU A 167 2.29 -100.80 -31.66
C GLU A 167 1.69 -100.01 -30.43
N GLU A 168 0.46 -99.46 -30.51
CA GLU A 168 -0.18 -98.50 -29.56
C GLU A 168 -1.25 -99.10 -28.59
N GLU A 169 -1.68 -98.35 -27.55
CA GLU A 169 -3.11 -98.30 -27.11
C GLU A 169 -3.46 -97.07 -26.20
N GLU A 170 -4.76 -96.69 -26.17
CA GLU A 170 -5.43 -95.66 -25.32
C GLU A 170 -6.75 -96.29 -24.78
N PRO A 171 -7.41 -95.90 -23.65
CA PRO A 171 -8.34 -94.74 -23.71
C PRO A 171 -8.83 -94.01 -22.41
N LYS A 172 -9.30 -92.76 -22.60
CA LYS A 172 -10.52 -92.11 -22.03
C LYS A 172 -10.81 -91.87 -20.52
N GLU A 173 -11.72 -90.90 -20.32
CA GLU A 173 -12.15 -90.24 -19.08
C GLU A 173 -13.53 -90.70 -18.55
N ALA A 174 -13.85 -90.39 -17.28
CA ALA A 174 -15.21 -90.24 -16.74
C ALA A 174 -15.23 -89.34 -15.48
N GLU A 175 -16.25 -88.49 -15.32
CA GLU A 175 -16.40 -87.57 -14.18
C GLU A 175 -17.24 -88.15 -13.02
N ALA A 176 -16.85 -87.89 -11.76
CA ALA A 176 -17.76 -87.78 -10.61
C ALA A 176 -17.08 -87.14 -9.38
N GLU A 177 -17.65 -86.05 -8.87
CA GLU A 177 -17.50 -85.57 -7.47
C GLU A 177 -18.67 -86.12 -6.61
N PRO A 178 -18.74 -86.00 -5.26
CA PRO A 178 -18.06 -85.00 -4.40
C PRO A 178 -17.50 -85.50 -3.03
N GLU A 179 -17.10 -84.52 -2.20
CA GLU A 179 -16.95 -84.52 -0.73
C GLU A 179 -15.73 -85.19 -0.04
N ALA A 180 -14.80 -84.30 0.34
CA ALA A 180 -14.42 -84.00 1.74
C ALA A 180 -13.34 -84.80 2.51
N ALA A 181 -12.55 -83.99 3.24
CA ALA A 181 -11.85 -84.24 4.51
C ALA A 181 -10.42 -84.85 4.55
N SER A 182 -9.51 -84.01 5.08
CA SER A 182 -8.30 -84.33 5.88
C SER A 182 -7.06 -84.99 5.23
N GLN A 183 -5.92 -84.40 5.56
CA GLN A 183 -4.55 -84.86 5.28
C GLN A 183 -4.08 -85.87 6.35
N THR A 184 -3.09 -86.72 6.04
CA THR A 184 -1.73 -86.68 6.62
C THR A 184 -0.86 -87.86 6.16
N ASP A 185 0.42 -87.56 5.88
CA ASP A 185 1.67 -88.28 6.17
C ASP A 185 1.83 -89.82 5.99
N VAL A 186 3.01 -90.43 5.72
CA VAL A 186 4.30 -90.14 5.05
C VAL A 186 5.36 -91.13 5.60
N LEU A 187 5.91 -92.01 4.75
CA LEU A 187 7.20 -92.75 4.90
C LEU A 187 7.35 -93.74 6.10
N ALA A 188 8.35 -94.65 6.23
CA ALA A 188 9.20 -95.44 5.30
C ALA A 188 10.02 -96.48 6.14
N ALA A 189 11.18 -96.97 5.64
CA ALA A 189 12.26 -97.70 6.38
C ALA A 189 11.93 -99.15 6.87
N GLU A 190 12.84 -100.07 7.23
CA GLU A 190 14.30 -100.32 7.06
C GLU A 190 14.58 -101.81 7.47
N ALA A 191 15.80 -102.31 7.72
CA ALA A 191 16.92 -102.61 6.80
C ALA A 191 18.05 -103.40 7.52
N ALA A 192 19.05 -103.84 6.76
CA ALA A 192 20.43 -104.20 7.20
C ALA A 192 20.65 -105.42 8.14
N ALA A 193 21.94 -105.74 8.38
CA ALA A 193 22.45 -106.99 8.97
C ALA A 193 23.65 -106.76 9.93
N LYS A 194 24.29 -107.83 10.44
CA LYS A 194 25.44 -107.79 11.39
C LYS A 194 26.58 -108.76 11.02
N VAL A 195 27.76 -108.53 11.62
CA VAL A 195 29.02 -109.27 11.45
C VAL A 195 29.77 -109.35 12.81
N THR A 196 30.54 -110.43 13.04
CA THR A 196 31.53 -110.58 14.13
C THR A 196 32.68 -111.53 13.71
N GLU A 197 33.83 -111.41 14.37
CA GLU A 197 35.04 -112.27 14.26
C GLU A 197 34.85 -113.56 15.12
N GLU A 198 35.78 -114.52 15.34
CA GLU A 198 37.25 -114.62 15.23
C GLU A 198 37.67 -116.13 15.28
N GLU A 199 38.72 -116.60 14.56
CA GLU A 199 39.62 -117.72 15.00
C GLU A 199 40.85 -117.96 14.09
N LEU A 200 41.75 -118.90 14.49
CA LEU A 200 43.16 -118.99 14.08
C LEU A 200 43.58 -120.30 13.34
N LEU A 201 44.88 -120.37 12.99
CA LEU A 201 45.67 -121.56 12.59
C LEU A 201 45.38 -122.24 11.24
N THR A 202 46.09 -121.81 10.18
CA THR A 202 47.07 -122.63 9.40
C THR A 202 47.58 -121.83 8.18
N PRO A 203 48.84 -122.00 7.74
CA PRO A 203 49.37 -121.35 6.54
C PRO A 203 48.83 -122.03 5.27
N LYS A 204 47.54 -121.86 4.99
CA LYS A 204 46.96 -122.16 3.68
C LYS A 204 47.73 -121.32 2.66
N GLN A 205 48.33 -121.98 1.68
CA GLN A 205 48.93 -121.31 0.52
C GLN A 205 47.97 -120.22 0.01
N PRO A 206 48.44 -119.01 -0.32
CA PRO A 206 47.58 -118.02 -0.94
C PRO A 206 47.12 -118.61 -2.27
N LYS A 207 45.88 -119.12 -2.28
CA LYS A 207 45.25 -119.69 -3.48
C LYS A 207 45.48 -118.73 -4.63
N GLU A 208 45.80 -119.26 -5.80
CA GLU A 208 45.79 -118.49 -7.04
C GLU A 208 44.44 -117.78 -7.16
N ARG A 209 44.41 -116.49 -6.81
CA ARG A 209 43.42 -115.57 -7.34
C ARG A 209 43.79 -115.43 -8.80
N LYS A 210 43.30 -116.37 -9.62
CA LYS A 210 43.24 -116.24 -11.07
C LYS A 210 42.84 -114.81 -11.35
N LEU A 211 43.70 -114.08 -12.07
CA LEU A 211 43.45 -112.68 -12.42
C LEU A 211 42.13 -112.63 -13.18
N THR A 212 41.07 -112.24 -12.47
CA THR A 212 39.73 -112.18 -13.04
C THR A 212 39.76 -111.15 -14.16
N ASN A 213 39.40 -111.61 -15.36
CA ASN A 213 39.55 -110.91 -16.63
C ASN A 213 39.48 -109.39 -16.50
N GLN A 214 40.62 -108.70 -16.68
CA GLN A 214 40.70 -107.24 -16.53
C GLN A 214 40.05 -106.48 -17.71
N PHE A 215 39.56 -107.19 -18.73
CA PHE A 215 38.66 -106.63 -19.75
C PHE A 215 37.21 -106.67 -19.26
N ASN A 216 36.81 -105.64 -18.51
CA ASN A 216 35.49 -104.99 -18.54
C ASN A 216 35.40 -103.89 -17.46
N PHE A 217 36.02 -102.74 -17.73
CA PHE A 217 35.67 -101.51 -17.01
C PHE A 217 34.31 -101.01 -17.50
N SER A 218 33.43 -100.62 -16.58
CA SER A 218 32.19 -99.91 -16.90
C SER A 218 32.37 -98.43 -16.58
N GLU A 219 32.10 -97.56 -17.55
CA GLU A 219 32.05 -96.13 -17.27
C GLU A 219 30.92 -95.83 -16.28
N ARG A 220 31.22 -94.96 -15.30
CA ARG A 220 30.25 -94.48 -14.32
C ARG A 220 30.43 -92.98 -14.16
N ALA A 221 29.50 -92.22 -14.73
CA ALA A 221 29.40 -90.79 -14.51
C ALA A 221 28.63 -90.49 -13.21
N SER A 222 29.05 -89.45 -12.51
CA SER A 222 28.32 -88.86 -11.38
C SER A 222 28.58 -87.35 -11.39
N GLN A 223 27.52 -86.55 -11.38
CA GLN A 223 27.60 -85.11 -11.52
C GLN A 223 27.03 -84.40 -10.29
N THR A 224 27.76 -83.41 -9.79
CA THR A 224 27.29 -82.52 -8.72
C THR A 224 26.31 -81.48 -9.29
N LEU A 225 25.25 -81.15 -8.54
CA LEU A 225 24.29 -80.13 -8.95
C LEU A 225 24.93 -78.73 -8.90
N ASN A 226 24.92 -78.02 -10.04
CA ASN A 226 25.39 -76.64 -10.12
C ASN A 226 24.19 -75.68 -10.07
N ASN A 227 24.12 -74.87 -9.02
CA ASN A 227 23.06 -73.85 -8.88
C ASN A 227 23.39 -72.59 -9.71
N PRO A 228 22.44 -72.00 -10.43
CA PRO A 228 22.66 -70.76 -11.16
C PRO A 228 22.79 -69.56 -10.21
N LEU A 229 23.75 -68.67 -10.50
CA LEU A 229 23.90 -67.39 -9.81
C LEU A 229 22.90 -66.37 -10.35
N ARG A 230 22.42 -65.46 -9.49
CA ARG A 230 21.52 -64.36 -9.87
C ARG A 230 21.64 -63.20 -8.89
N ASP A 231 22.05 -62.04 -9.42
CA ASP A 231 22.15 -60.81 -8.65
C ASP A 231 20.81 -60.06 -8.59
N ARG A 232 20.67 -59.19 -7.58
CA ARG A 232 19.56 -58.27 -7.39
C ARG A 232 20.03 -57.04 -6.63
N GLU A 233 19.63 -55.86 -7.10
CA GLU A 233 19.83 -54.58 -6.42
C GLU A 233 18.47 -53.99 -6.02
N CYS A 234 18.47 -53.10 -5.03
CA CYS A 234 17.28 -52.39 -4.58
C CYS A 234 17.66 -51.03 -3.99
N GLN A 235 17.08 -49.95 -4.53
CA GLN A 235 17.22 -48.60 -4.02
C GLN A 235 15.81 -48.08 -3.68
N MET A 236 15.62 -47.63 -2.44
CA MET A 236 14.35 -47.10 -1.96
C MET A 236 14.41 -45.57 -1.93
N GLU A 237 13.72 -44.90 -2.86
CA GLU A 237 13.60 -43.45 -2.84
C GLU A 237 12.65 -43.00 -1.70
N PRO A 238 13.05 -42.04 -0.84
CA PRO A 238 12.16 -41.46 0.16
C PRO A 238 11.01 -40.69 -0.50
N PRO A 239 9.80 -40.68 0.08
CA PRO A 239 8.67 -39.93 -0.47
C PRO A 239 8.98 -38.42 -0.50
N PRO A 240 8.55 -37.71 -1.56
CA PRO A 240 8.86 -36.29 -1.72
C PRO A 240 8.21 -35.45 -0.62
N ARG A 241 9.00 -34.59 0.01
CA ARG A 241 8.59 -33.66 1.07
C ARG A 241 8.74 -32.21 0.62
N THR A 242 7.74 -31.39 0.90
CA THR A 242 7.77 -29.94 0.69
C THR A 242 7.41 -29.23 1.99
N ASN A 243 8.02 -28.07 2.21
CA ASN A 243 7.69 -27.22 3.36
C ASN A 243 6.69 -26.15 2.90
N PHE A 244 5.57 -26.00 3.61
CA PHE A 244 4.60 -24.94 3.39
C PHE A 244 4.47 -24.09 4.66
N SER A 245 4.42 -22.77 4.49
CA SER A 245 4.20 -21.80 5.56
C SER A 245 3.42 -20.61 5.00
N ALA A 246 2.33 -20.24 5.67
CA ALA A 246 1.55 -19.04 5.37
C ALA A 246 1.10 -18.39 6.67
N THR A 247 0.84 -17.09 6.63
CA THR A 247 0.09 -16.37 7.66
C THR A 247 -1.41 -16.64 7.52
N ALA A 248 -2.15 -16.36 8.60
CA ALA A 248 -3.61 -16.42 8.64
C ALA A 248 -4.15 -15.25 9.48
N ASN A 249 -4.15 -14.07 8.87
CA ASN A 249 -4.54 -12.79 9.46
C ASN A 249 -6.02 -12.47 9.19
N GLN A 250 -6.63 -11.65 10.05
CA GLN A 250 -8.03 -11.23 9.90
C GLN A 250 -8.32 -10.51 8.57
N TRP A 251 -7.33 -9.78 8.02
CA TRP A 251 -7.46 -9.10 6.73
C TRP A 251 -7.31 -10.08 5.54
N GLU A 252 -6.37 -11.02 5.58
CA GLU A 252 -6.24 -12.10 4.57
C GLU A 252 -7.54 -12.93 4.48
N ILE A 253 -8.16 -13.24 5.62
CA ILE A 253 -9.45 -13.93 5.69
C ILE A 253 -10.57 -13.04 5.11
N TYR A 254 -10.61 -11.76 5.47
CA TYR A 254 -11.62 -10.82 4.97
C TYR A 254 -11.54 -10.67 3.44
N ASP A 255 -10.35 -10.41 2.90
CA ASP A 255 -10.11 -10.21 1.47
C ASP A 255 -10.48 -11.46 0.66
N ALA A 256 -10.11 -12.66 1.15
CA ALA A 256 -10.49 -13.93 0.52
C ALA A 256 -12.02 -14.16 0.53
N TYR A 257 -12.70 -13.82 1.62
CA TYR A 257 -14.17 -13.92 1.70
C TYR A 257 -14.88 -12.88 0.82
N VAL A 258 -14.34 -11.67 0.67
CA VAL A 258 -14.87 -10.64 -0.24
C VAL A 258 -14.68 -11.06 -1.70
N GLU A 259 -13.50 -11.57 -2.08
CA GLU A 259 -13.23 -12.04 -3.44
C GLU A 259 -14.15 -13.22 -3.81
N GLU A 260 -14.39 -14.15 -2.87
CA GLU A 260 -15.33 -15.26 -3.06
C GLU A 260 -16.80 -14.80 -3.12
N LEU A 261 -17.20 -13.82 -2.31
CA LEU A 261 -18.55 -13.24 -2.38
C LEU A 261 -18.76 -12.52 -3.72
N GLU A 262 -17.79 -11.74 -4.20
CA GLU A 262 -17.81 -11.15 -5.55
C GLU A 262 -17.89 -12.20 -6.65
N LYS A 263 -17.15 -13.32 -6.55
CA LYS A 263 -17.25 -14.44 -7.50
C LYS A 263 -18.66 -15.02 -7.51
N GLN A 264 -19.27 -15.21 -6.35
CA GLN A 264 -20.64 -15.71 -6.22
C GLN A 264 -21.71 -14.74 -6.71
N GLU A 265 -21.52 -13.42 -6.59
CA GLU A 265 -22.42 -12.45 -7.21
C GLU A 265 -22.27 -12.47 -8.74
N LYS A 266 -21.03 -12.46 -9.24
CA LYS A 266 -20.72 -12.54 -10.68
C LYS A 266 -21.19 -13.85 -11.33
N THR A 267 -21.31 -14.96 -10.59
CA THR A 267 -21.97 -16.19 -11.10
C THR A 267 -23.49 -16.08 -11.06
N LYS A 268 -24.09 -15.61 -9.95
CA LYS A 268 -25.55 -15.37 -9.84
C LYS A 268 -26.05 -14.38 -10.92
N GLU A 269 -25.27 -13.37 -11.28
CA GLU A 269 -25.56 -12.48 -12.40
C GLU A 269 -25.49 -13.19 -13.76
N LYS A 270 -24.46 -14.01 -14.00
CA LYS A 270 -24.33 -14.83 -15.22
C LYS A 270 -25.42 -15.89 -15.34
N GLU A 271 -26.06 -16.29 -14.24
CA GLU A 271 -27.22 -17.18 -14.24
C GLU A 271 -28.52 -16.41 -14.51
N LYS A 272 -28.73 -15.25 -13.87
CA LYS A 272 -29.85 -14.34 -14.20
C LYS A 272 -29.80 -13.86 -15.66
N ALA A 273 -28.61 -13.65 -16.22
CA ALA A 273 -28.42 -13.30 -17.63
C ALA A 273 -28.67 -14.46 -18.61
N LYS A 274 -28.90 -15.70 -18.13
CA LYS A 274 -29.22 -16.87 -18.97
C LYS A 274 -30.72 -17.17 -19.08
N THR A 275 -31.60 -16.51 -18.31
CA THR A 275 -33.04 -16.60 -18.57
C THR A 275 -33.39 -15.92 -19.90
N PRO A 276 -34.12 -16.58 -20.82
CA PRO A 276 -34.11 -16.19 -22.23
C PRO A 276 -35.07 -15.04 -22.57
N VAL A 277 -34.51 -13.94 -23.09
CA VAL A 277 -35.22 -13.00 -23.97
C VAL A 277 -34.66 -13.15 -25.40
N ALA A 278 -35.53 -13.09 -26.40
CA ALA A 278 -35.26 -13.73 -27.69
C ALA A 278 -34.20 -13.04 -28.58
N LYS A 279 -33.37 -13.88 -29.21
CA LYS A 279 -32.56 -13.69 -30.42
C LYS A 279 -32.50 -12.28 -31.03
N LYS A 280 -31.29 -11.71 -31.08
CA LYS A 280 -30.79 -11.02 -32.28
C LYS A 280 -29.31 -11.31 -32.50
N MET A 281 -28.96 -11.84 -33.68
CA MET A 281 -27.57 -12.14 -34.04
C MET A 281 -26.83 -10.84 -34.38
N GLY A 282 -25.88 -10.44 -33.53
CA GLY A 282 -24.95 -9.35 -33.78
C GLY A 282 -23.53 -9.89 -33.95
N LYS A 283 -22.91 -9.62 -35.10
CA LYS A 283 -21.59 -10.16 -35.49
C LYS A 283 -20.46 -9.42 -34.75
N MET A 284 -20.09 -9.87 -33.55
CA MET A 284 -18.97 -9.27 -32.81
C MET A 284 -17.62 -9.59 -33.45
N THR A 285 -16.88 -8.54 -33.79
CA THR A 285 -15.49 -8.60 -34.24
C THR A 285 -14.55 -8.67 -33.03
N MET A 286 -13.56 -9.56 -33.11
CA MET A 286 -12.49 -9.67 -32.10
C MET A 286 -11.62 -8.42 -32.10
N ARG A 287 -11.95 -7.43 -31.25
CA ARG A 287 -11.00 -6.37 -30.89
C ARG A 287 -9.98 -6.94 -29.92
N LYS A 288 -8.75 -7.12 -30.41
CA LYS A 288 -7.58 -7.54 -29.63
C LYS A 288 -7.33 -6.52 -28.52
N MET A 289 -7.57 -6.92 -27.27
CA MET A 289 -7.40 -6.08 -26.09
C MET A 289 -5.91 -5.92 -25.79
N THR A 290 -5.30 -4.86 -26.32
CA THR A 290 -3.97 -4.39 -25.90
C THR A 290 -4.10 -3.72 -24.54
N SER A 291 -3.60 -4.36 -23.49
CA SER A 291 -3.47 -3.77 -22.15
C SER A 291 -2.44 -2.64 -22.19
N MET A 292 -2.93 -1.40 -22.31
CA MET A 292 -2.14 -0.17 -22.18
C MET A 292 -2.79 0.80 -21.18
N GLU A 293 -3.35 0.22 -20.12
CA GLU A 293 -3.73 0.85 -18.86
C GLU A 293 -2.50 0.84 -17.92
N SER A 294 -2.27 1.80 -17.02
CA SER A 294 -2.85 3.15 -16.90
C SER A 294 -1.95 4.06 -16.04
N GLN A 295 -0.70 4.30 -16.46
CA GLN A 295 0.30 5.10 -15.70
C GLN A 295 -0.15 6.53 -15.33
N SER A 296 -1.22 7.07 -15.93
CA SER A 296 -1.84 8.34 -15.55
C SER A 296 -2.45 8.34 -14.14
N ASP A 297 -3.00 7.21 -13.72
CA ASP A 297 -4.03 7.23 -12.67
C ASP A 297 -3.40 7.24 -11.27
N ASP A 298 -2.24 6.59 -11.09
CA ASP A 298 -1.54 6.54 -9.81
C ASP A 298 -1.00 7.91 -9.37
N ILE A 299 -0.57 8.76 -10.31
CA ILE A 299 -0.17 10.15 -10.00
C ILE A 299 -1.34 10.96 -9.40
N THR A 300 -2.58 10.69 -9.80
CA THR A 300 -3.75 11.38 -9.22
C THR A 300 -4.01 10.94 -7.78
N LYS A 301 -3.84 9.64 -7.47
CA LYS A 301 -3.93 9.09 -6.11
C LYS A 301 -2.85 9.67 -5.20
N VAL A 302 -1.60 9.70 -5.69
CA VAL A 302 -0.45 10.30 -4.98
C VAL A 302 -0.68 11.79 -4.72
N THR A 303 -1.27 12.52 -5.66
CA THR A 303 -1.58 13.96 -5.48
C THR A 303 -2.53 14.21 -4.30
N GLN A 304 -3.54 13.35 -4.09
CA GLN A 304 -4.43 13.47 -2.93
C GLN A 304 -3.71 13.15 -1.61
N ALA A 305 -2.89 12.09 -1.57
CA ALA A 305 -2.10 11.74 -0.40
C ALA A 305 -1.10 12.85 -0.04
N ALA A 306 -0.40 13.40 -1.03
CA ALA A 306 0.55 14.51 -0.86
C ALA A 306 -0.10 15.74 -0.23
N LYS A 307 -1.30 16.15 -0.68
CA LYS A 307 -2.06 17.26 -0.06
C LYS A 307 -2.45 17.00 1.41
N ILE A 308 -2.61 15.75 1.83
CA ILE A 308 -2.91 15.40 3.22
C ILE A 308 -1.63 15.49 4.07
N VAL A 309 -0.51 14.97 3.57
CA VAL A 309 0.81 15.08 4.22
C VAL A 309 1.25 16.55 4.31
N GLU A 310 1.03 17.35 3.27
CA GLU A 310 1.32 18.79 3.26
C GLU A 310 0.57 19.54 4.37
N ARG A 311 -0.72 19.24 4.59
CA ARG A 311 -1.50 19.78 5.71
C ARG A 311 -0.93 19.34 7.07
N MET A 312 -0.55 18.07 7.22
CA MET A 312 0.06 17.56 8.46
C MET A 312 1.39 18.26 8.78
N VAL A 313 2.24 18.51 7.78
CA VAL A 313 3.48 19.27 7.95
C VAL A 313 3.20 20.73 8.30
N ASN A 314 2.22 21.38 7.64
CA ASN A 314 1.83 22.76 7.97
C ASN A 314 1.21 22.87 9.37
N GLN A 315 0.42 21.90 9.80
CA GLN A 315 -0.13 21.84 11.16
C GLN A 315 1.01 21.82 12.20
N ASN A 316 1.98 20.91 12.04
CA ASN A 316 3.14 20.83 12.93
C ASN A 316 4.02 22.10 12.91
N THR A 317 4.01 22.85 11.80
CA THR A 317 4.77 24.12 11.65
C THR A 317 4.10 25.30 12.34
N TYR A 318 2.78 25.26 12.52
CA TYR A 318 1.98 26.35 13.10
C TYR A 318 1.16 25.88 14.32
N ASP A 319 1.65 24.89 15.06
CA ASP A 319 0.88 24.25 16.15
C ASP A 319 0.54 25.24 17.26
N ASP A 320 1.50 26.08 17.70
CA ASP A 320 1.28 27.19 18.64
C ASP A 320 0.09 28.08 18.22
N VAL A 321 0.03 28.44 16.93
CA VAL A 321 -1.03 29.30 16.37
C VAL A 321 -2.38 28.57 16.30
N ALA A 322 -2.37 27.25 16.06
CA ALA A 322 -3.57 26.42 16.08
C ALA A 322 -4.09 26.18 17.51
N GLN A 323 -3.19 26.04 18.49
CA GLN A 323 -3.52 26.02 19.91
C GLN A 323 -4.11 27.37 20.35
N ASP A 324 -3.47 28.49 19.98
CA ASP A 324 -3.97 29.84 20.30
C ASP A 324 -5.34 30.14 19.68
N PHE A 325 -5.54 29.73 18.42
CA PHE A 325 -6.82 29.81 17.75
C PHE A 325 -7.93 29.12 18.56
N LYS A 326 -7.68 27.90 19.05
CA LYS A 326 -8.73 27.04 19.61
C LYS A 326 -8.89 27.11 21.14
N TYR A 327 -7.81 27.34 21.89
CA TYR A 327 -7.75 27.15 23.34
C TYR A 327 -7.26 28.37 24.14
N TYR A 328 -6.41 29.23 23.59
CA TYR A 328 -5.99 30.45 24.28
C TYR A 328 -7.13 31.45 24.44
N GLU A 329 -7.21 32.13 25.59
CA GLU A 329 -8.04 33.30 25.79
C GLU A 329 -7.23 34.35 26.55
N ASP A 330 -7.37 35.63 26.18
CA ASP A 330 -6.55 36.70 26.75
C ASP A 330 -6.97 37.00 28.20
N ALA A 331 -6.25 36.42 29.16
CA ALA A 331 -6.52 36.60 30.59
C ALA A 331 -6.36 38.05 31.08
N ALA A 332 -5.67 38.92 30.32
CA ALA A 332 -5.59 40.33 30.69
C ALA A 332 -6.90 41.10 30.43
N ASP A 333 -7.84 40.57 29.64
CA ASP A 333 -9.17 41.15 29.45
C ASP A 333 -10.03 41.15 30.73
N GLU A 334 -9.67 40.38 31.76
CA GLU A 334 -10.29 40.47 33.10
C GLU A 334 -9.89 41.77 33.84
N TYR A 335 -8.75 42.36 33.47
CA TYR A 335 -8.15 43.55 34.09
C TYR A 335 -8.26 44.80 33.20
N ARG A 336 -8.57 44.65 31.91
CA ARG A 336 -8.96 45.74 30.99
C ARG A 336 -10.47 45.94 31.08
N ASP A 337 -10.93 47.08 31.61
CA ASP A 337 -12.33 47.32 32.00
C ASP A 337 -13.38 46.86 30.98
N GLN A 338 -13.33 47.48 29.79
CA GLN A 338 -14.27 47.23 28.69
C GLN A 338 -13.55 47.05 27.34
N GLU A 339 -12.37 47.65 27.17
CA GLU A 339 -11.53 47.52 25.99
C GLU A 339 -11.14 46.06 25.69
N GLY A 340 -10.84 45.75 24.43
CA GLY A 340 -10.39 44.43 24.00
C GLY A 340 -9.31 44.49 22.92
N THR A 341 -8.80 43.34 22.53
CA THR A 341 -7.62 43.19 21.65
C THR A 341 -7.86 42.23 20.49
N LEU A 342 -6.98 42.31 19.48
CA LEU A 342 -6.91 41.42 18.34
C LEU A 342 -5.58 40.66 18.37
N LEU A 343 -5.63 39.36 18.66
CA LEU A 343 -4.46 38.48 18.59
C LEU A 343 -4.22 38.07 17.13
N PRO A 344 -3.10 38.46 16.49
CA PRO A 344 -2.78 37.99 15.15
C PRO A 344 -2.43 36.50 15.16
N LEU A 345 -3.09 35.74 14.29
CA LEU A 345 -2.86 34.31 14.07
C LEU A 345 -2.10 34.13 12.75
N TRP A 346 -2.72 33.48 11.76
CA TRP A 346 -2.10 33.20 10.46
C TRP A 346 -2.06 34.42 9.53
N LYS A 347 -0.98 34.50 8.75
CA LYS A 347 -0.84 35.42 7.60
C LYS A 347 -0.78 34.62 6.30
N PHE A 348 -1.86 34.67 5.53
CA PHE A 348 -1.97 34.03 4.22
C PHE A 348 -1.38 34.95 3.14
N GLN A 349 -0.57 34.37 2.25
CA GLN A 349 0.12 35.10 1.18
C GLN A 349 0.51 34.16 0.03
N ASN A 350 0.61 34.68 -1.19
CA ASN A 350 1.05 33.93 -2.37
C ASN A 350 1.92 34.81 -3.26
N ASP A 351 3.05 34.28 -3.74
CA ASP A 351 3.97 34.98 -4.63
C ASP A 351 3.31 35.52 -5.91
N LYS A 352 2.30 34.81 -6.44
CA LYS A 352 1.54 35.24 -7.62
C LYS A 352 0.61 36.43 -7.37
N ALA A 353 0.24 36.65 -6.10
CA ALA A 353 -0.63 37.73 -5.63
C ALA A 353 0.13 38.98 -5.15
N LYS A 354 1.46 38.90 -4.96
CA LYS A 354 2.29 40.05 -4.57
C LYS A 354 2.06 41.23 -5.52
N ARG A 355 1.72 42.40 -4.95
CA ARG A 355 1.38 43.67 -5.65
C ARG A 355 -0.05 43.73 -6.24
N LEU A 356 -0.90 42.73 -6.04
CA LEU A 356 -2.35 42.85 -6.25
C LEU A 356 -3.02 43.16 -4.91
N ALA A 357 -3.95 44.09 -4.88
CA ALA A 357 -4.74 44.36 -3.67
C ALA A 357 -5.71 43.20 -3.41
N VAL A 358 -6.00 42.90 -2.13
CA VAL A 358 -7.20 42.11 -1.79
C VAL A 358 -8.43 42.97 -2.06
N THR A 359 -9.30 42.51 -2.95
CA THR A 359 -10.49 43.22 -3.42
C THR A 359 -11.81 42.58 -2.99
N ALA A 360 -11.77 41.37 -2.44
CA ALA A 360 -12.93 40.72 -1.83
C ALA A 360 -12.51 39.56 -0.93
N LEU A 361 -13.34 39.29 0.09
CA LEU A 361 -13.24 38.13 0.98
C LEU A 361 -14.62 37.46 1.09
N CYS A 362 -14.67 36.13 0.99
CA CYS A 362 -15.88 35.37 1.33
C CYS A 362 -15.57 34.00 1.93
N TRP A 363 -15.98 33.78 3.18
CA TRP A 363 -16.02 32.46 3.83
C TRP A 363 -16.94 31.48 3.10
N ASN A 364 -16.58 30.20 3.11
CA ASN A 364 -17.41 29.15 2.56
C ASN A 364 -18.61 28.85 3.49
N PRO A 365 -19.87 28.86 2.99
CA PRO A 365 -21.07 28.63 3.82
C PRO A 365 -21.14 27.27 4.53
N LYS A 366 -20.35 26.27 4.11
CA LYS A 366 -20.34 24.90 4.66
C LYS A 366 -19.02 24.53 5.36
N TYR A 367 -17.91 25.15 4.98
CA TYR A 367 -16.58 24.82 5.49
C TYR A 367 -15.98 25.99 6.27
N ASN A 368 -16.13 25.95 7.59
CA ASN A 368 -15.71 27.01 8.52
C ASN A 368 -14.22 27.36 8.46
N ASP A 369 -13.40 26.55 7.77
CA ASP A 369 -11.96 26.76 7.62
C ASP A 369 -11.54 27.21 6.21
N LEU A 370 -12.46 27.31 5.25
CA LEU A 370 -12.19 27.65 3.84
C LEU A 370 -12.75 29.04 3.51
N PHE A 371 -11.94 29.89 2.89
CA PHE A 371 -12.37 31.21 2.38
C PHE A 371 -11.74 31.53 1.03
N ALA A 372 -12.47 32.29 0.20
CA ALA A 372 -11.96 32.87 -1.04
C ALA A 372 -11.43 34.29 -0.82
N VAL A 373 -10.38 34.60 -1.58
CA VAL A 373 -9.73 35.90 -1.65
C VAL A 373 -9.70 36.32 -3.12
N GLY A 374 -10.32 37.46 -3.41
CA GLY A 374 -10.22 38.14 -4.69
C GLY A 374 -8.99 39.03 -4.70
N HIS A 375 -8.17 38.92 -5.74
CA HIS A 375 -7.06 39.83 -5.97
C HIS A 375 -7.24 40.61 -7.27
N GLY A 376 -7.05 41.92 -7.19
CA GLY A 376 -7.17 42.87 -8.31
C GLY A 376 -6.38 44.15 -8.06
N SER A 377 -6.89 45.28 -8.54
CA SER A 377 -6.26 46.60 -8.34
C SER A 377 -7.29 47.71 -8.31
N TYR A 378 -7.22 48.55 -7.27
CA TYR A 378 -7.98 49.81 -7.19
C TYR A 378 -7.25 50.97 -7.89
N ASP A 379 -5.98 50.78 -8.28
CA ASP A 379 -5.17 51.82 -8.90
C ASP A 379 -5.41 51.81 -10.42
N PHE A 380 -6.18 52.79 -10.89
CA PHE A 380 -6.51 53.01 -12.30
C PHE A 380 -5.27 53.00 -13.22
N LEU A 381 -4.11 53.47 -12.75
CA LEU A 381 -2.86 53.50 -13.52
C LEU A 381 -2.05 52.20 -13.43
N LYS A 382 -2.45 51.26 -12.56
CA LYS A 382 -1.81 49.95 -12.36
C LYS A 382 -2.83 48.82 -12.44
N GLN A 383 -3.65 48.83 -13.48
CA GLN A 383 -4.54 47.72 -13.78
C GLN A 383 -3.79 46.52 -14.38
N GLY A 384 -4.32 45.31 -14.18
CA GLY A 384 -3.66 44.07 -14.55
C GLY A 384 -4.49 42.83 -14.24
N ARG A 385 -3.83 41.66 -14.26
CA ARG A 385 -4.46 40.34 -14.09
C ARG A 385 -5.14 40.17 -12.73
N GLY A 386 -6.23 39.41 -12.71
CA GLY A 386 -6.89 38.98 -11.47
C GLY A 386 -6.43 37.61 -11.00
N LEU A 387 -6.59 37.32 -9.70
CA LEU A 387 -6.29 36.00 -9.14
C LEU A 387 -7.32 35.66 -8.06
N LEU A 388 -8.05 34.55 -8.24
CA LEU A 388 -8.94 33.97 -7.23
C LEU A 388 -8.16 32.88 -6.48
N LEU A 389 -7.91 33.11 -5.19
CA LEU A 389 -7.27 32.14 -4.31
C LEU A 389 -8.27 31.66 -3.26
N LEU A 390 -8.27 30.36 -2.97
CA LEU A 390 -8.99 29.81 -1.83
C LEU A 390 -7.99 29.24 -0.83
N TYR A 391 -7.98 29.77 0.39
CA TYR A 391 -7.12 29.30 1.47
C TYR A 391 -7.93 28.49 2.48
N SER A 392 -7.31 27.43 3.02
CA SER A 392 -7.83 26.69 4.17
C SER A 392 -6.96 26.99 5.39
N MET A 393 -7.56 27.12 6.58
CA MET A 393 -6.80 27.22 7.83
C MET A 393 -5.95 25.95 8.11
N LYS A 394 -6.21 24.82 7.41
CA LYS A 394 -5.38 23.61 7.44
C LYS A 394 -4.06 23.73 6.65
N ASN A 395 -3.92 24.74 5.79
CA ASN A 395 -2.68 25.04 5.06
C ASN A 395 -2.56 26.57 4.85
N PRO A 396 -1.98 27.30 5.82
CA PRO A 396 -1.78 28.75 5.70
C PRO A 396 -0.77 29.15 4.62
N SER A 397 0.16 28.26 4.28
CA SER A 397 1.29 28.53 3.39
C SER A 397 0.90 28.51 1.91
N PHE A 398 -0.03 27.63 1.51
CA PHE A 398 -0.42 27.45 0.11
C PHE A 398 -1.96 27.41 -0.06
N PRO A 399 -2.52 28.15 -1.04
CA PRO A 399 -3.95 28.09 -1.34
C PRO A 399 -4.33 26.76 -1.98
N GLU A 400 -5.46 26.19 -1.57
CA GLU A 400 -5.92 24.87 -2.00
C GLU A 400 -6.47 24.87 -3.44
N PHE A 401 -7.01 26.03 -3.87
CA PHE A 401 -7.39 26.33 -5.25
C PHE A 401 -6.85 27.70 -5.67
N SER A 402 -6.46 27.83 -6.94
CA SER A 402 -5.86 29.03 -7.52
C SER A 402 -6.27 29.19 -8.98
N PHE A 403 -7.11 30.17 -9.30
CA PHE A 403 -7.56 30.46 -10.67
C PHE A 403 -7.08 31.85 -11.10
N SER A 404 -6.40 31.95 -12.25
CA SER A 404 -5.95 33.24 -12.82
C SER A 404 -6.95 33.80 -13.83
N SER A 405 -7.27 35.09 -13.72
CA SER A 405 -8.07 35.82 -14.72
C SER A 405 -7.22 36.85 -15.47
N GLU A 406 -7.61 37.13 -16.71
CA GLU A 406 -7.04 38.19 -17.56
C GLU A 406 -7.22 39.59 -16.95
N SER A 407 -8.35 39.81 -16.27
CA SER A 407 -8.74 41.09 -15.68
C SER A 407 -8.86 40.99 -14.15
N GLY A 408 -8.50 42.07 -13.46
CA GLY A 408 -8.58 42.21 -12.01
C GLY A 408 -9.93 41.75 -11.46
N ILE A 409 -9.90 40.97 -10.37
CA ILE A 409 -11.13 40.63 -9.64
C ILE A 409 -11.47 41.83 -8.75
N MET A 410 -12.73 42.24 -8.76
CA MET A 410 -13.21 43.37 -7.96
C MET A 410 -14.24 42.94 -6.90
N CYS A 411 -14.92 41.81 -7.11
CA CYS A 411 -15.81 41.21 -6.10
C CYS A 411 -15.95 39.69 -6.28
N LEU A 412 -16.39 38.99 -5.23
CA LEU A 412 -16.76 37.57 -5.30
C LEU A 412 -17.81 37.20 -4.25
N ASP A 413 -18.55 36.11 -4.50
CA ASP A 413 -19.52 35.54 -3.55
C ASP A 413 -19.63 34.01 -3.71
N MET A 414 -19.90 33.28 -2.62
CA MET A 414 -20.06 31.81 -2.63
C MET A 414 -21.53 31.42 -2.46
N HIS A 415 -21.98 30.43 -3.23
CA HIS A 415 -23.36 29.95 -3.14
C HIS A 415 -23.60 29.18 -1.83
N ALA A 416 -24.70 29.48 -1.14
CA ALA A 416 -25.08 28.85 0.13
C ALA A 416 -25.22 27.31 0.03
N ASP A 417 -26.15 26.84 -0.80
CA ASP A 417 -26.46 25.40 -0.94
C ASP A 417 -25.48 24.65 -1.84
N HIS A 418 -24.71 25.36 -2.65
CA HIS A 418 -23.73 24.81 -3.60
C HIS A 418 -22.33 25.42 -3.41
N PRO A 419 -21.63 25.19 -2.28
CA PRO A 419 -20.38 25.88 -1.92
C PRO A 419 -19.14 25.55 -2.78
N TYR A 420 -19.35 24.88 -3.91
CA TYR A 420 -18.36 24.66 -4.97
C TYR A 420 -18.54 25.64 -6.14
N LEU A 421 -19.57 26.48 -6.13
CA LEU A 421 -19.80 27.57 -7.08
C LEU A 421 -19.38 28.90 -6.44
N VAL A 422 -18.48 29.61 -7.11
CA VAL A 422 -18.02 30.95 -6.73
C VAL A 422 -18.29 31.89 -7.89
N VAL A 423 -19.07 32.93 -7.67
CA VAL A 423 -19.29 34.00 -8.66
C VAL A 423 -18.29 35.13 -8.41
N VAL A 424 -17.81 35.76 -9.47
CA VAL A 424 -16.70 36.70 -9.46
C VAL A 424 -16.98 37.84 -10.45
N GLY A 425 -16.93 39.09 -9.99
CA GLY A 425 -16.98 40.27 -10.85
C GLY A 425 -15.58 40.78 -11.19
N HIS A 426 -15.38 41.19 -12.44
CA HIS A 426 -14.12 41.68 -12.97
C HIS A 426 -14.13 43.18 -13.29
N TYR A 427 -12.95 43.78 -13.35
CA TYR A 427 -12.75 45.19 -13.71
C TYR A 427 -13.13 45.49 -15.18
N ASP A 428 -13.15 44.48 -16.06
CA ASP A 428 -13.54 44.62 -17.47
C ASP A 428 -15.07 44.54 -17.69
N GLY A 429 -15.87 44.64 -16.62
CA GLY A 429 -17.32 44.52 -16.65
C GLY A 429 -17.85 43.09 -16.84
N ASN A 430 -16.98 42.08 -16.89
CA ASN A 430 -17.44 40.69 -16.95
C ASN A 430 -17.79 40.13 -15.56
N VAL A 431 -18.79 39.24 -15.53
CA VAL A 431 -19.03 38.33 -14.42
C VAL A 431 -18.68 36.91 -14.84
N ALA A 432 -18.06 36.15 -13.95
CA ALA A 432 -17.60 34.78 -14.17
C ALA A 432 -17.99 33.85 -13.02
N ILE A 433 -18.24 32.58 -13.33
CA ILE A 433 -18.56 31.54 -12.34
C ILE A 433 -17.48 30.46 -12.40
N TYR A 434 -16.77 30.27 -11.29
CA TYR A 434 -15.78 29.22 -11.09
C TYR A 434 -16.42 28.03 -10.36
N ASN A 435 -16.04 26.82 -10.76
CA ASN A 435 -16.57 25.57 -10.20
C ASN A 435 -15.41 24.76 -9.61
N LEU A 436 -15.32 24.71 -8.29
CA LEU A 436 -14.21 24.09 -7.55
C LEU A 436 -14.07 22.58 -7.78
N LYS A 437 -15.10 21.91 -8.32
CA LYS A 437 -15.03 20.49 -8.71
C LYS A 437 -14.23 20.27 -10.01
N LYS A 438 -14.00 21.31 -10.82
CA LYS A 438 -13.24 21.24 -12.07
C LYS A 438 -11.84 21.84 -11.86
N PRO A 439 -10.74 21.10 -12.06
CA PRO A 439 -9.38 21.61 -11.88
C PRO A 439 -8.89 22.53 -13.02
N HIS A 440 -9.78 23.04 -13.86
CA HIS A 440 -9.43 23.98 -14.95
C HIS A 440 -9.24 25.39 -14.39
N SER A 441 -8.19 26.10 -14.82
CA SER A 441 -7.95 27.49 -14.43
C SER A 441 -8.95 28.49 -15.05
N GLN A 442 -9.78 28.06 -16.01
CA GLN A 442 -10.80 28.91 -16.65
C GLN A 442 -12.15 28.78 -15.93
N PRO A 443 -12.96 29.87 -15.90
CA PRO A 443 -14.31 29.80 -15.35
C PRO A 443 -15.20 28.85 -16.15
N SER A 444 -16.22 28.27 -15.50
CA SER A 444 -17.22 27.43 -16.19
C SER A 444 -18.22 28.24 -17.00
N PHE A 445 -18.48 29.50 -16.60
CA PHE A 445 -19.29 30.46 -17.33
C PHE A 445 -18.65 31.85 -17.21
N ARG A 446 -18.66 32.64 -18.28
CA ARG A 446 -18.19 34.04 -18.31
C ARG A 446 -19.15 34.84 -19.19
N SER A 447 -19.58 36.02 -18.72
CA SER A 447 -20.34 36.94 -19.56
C SER A 447 -19.52 37.43 -20.75
N SER A 448 -20.18 37.99 -21.75
CA SER A 448 -19.55 38.64 -22.90
C SER A 448 -20.37 39.83 -23.39
N ALA A 449 -19.85 40.58 -24.36
CA ALA A 449 -20.62 41.62 -25.05
C ALA A 449 -21.92 41.09 -25.69
N LYS A 450 -21.99 39.80 -26.04
CA LYS A 450 -23.21 39.16 -26.58
C LYS A 450 -24.24 38.80 -25.49
N SER A 451 -23.78 38.58 -24.25
CA SER A 451 -24.64 38.19 -23.12
C SER A 451 -24.91 39.35 -22.15
N GLY A 452 -24.73 40.61 -22.58
CA GLY A 452 -25.08 41.79 -21.79
C GLY A 452 -24.14 42.15 -20.63
N LYS A 453 -22.83 41.89 -20.74
CA LYS A 453 -21.84 42.30 -19.72
C LYS A 453 -21.95 43.79 -19.31
N HIS A 454 -21.39 44.15 -18.16
CA HIS A 454 -21.22 45.56 -17.78
C HIS A 454 -20.21 46.27 -18.68
N THR A 455 -20.33 47.59 -18.83
CA THR A 455 -19.32 48.40 -19.53
C THR A 455 -18.12 48.70 -18.63
N ASP A 456 -18.37 48.84 -17.33
CA ASP A 456 -17.44 49.35 -16.30
C ASP A 456 -17.25 48.31 -15.18
N PRO A 457 -16.35 48.51 -14.20
CA PRO A 457 -16.04 47.52 -13.17
C PRO A 457 -17.27 47.01 -12.42
N VAL A 458 -17.31 45.71 -12.13
CA VAL A 458 -18.35 45.08 -11.30
C VAL A 458 -17.92 45.13 -9.84
N TRP A 459 -18.47 46.06 -9.06
CA TRP A 459 -18.02 46.33 -7.69
C TRP A 459 -18.56 45.35 -6.65
N GLN A 460 -19.73 44.76 -6.90
CA GLN A 460 -20.24 43.70 -6.04
C GLN A 460 -21.07 42.67 -6.82
N VAL A 461 -21.06 41.43 -6.34
CA VAL A 461 -21.92 40.32 -6.75
C VAL A 461 -22.51 39.67 -5.49
N ARG A 462 -23.74 39.13 -5.59
CA ARG A 462 -24.37 38.32 -4.53
C ARG A 462 -25.21 37.21 -5.13
N TRP A 463 -25.04 35.97 -4.65
CA TRP A 463 -26.00 34.90 -4.89
C TRP A 463 -27.33 35.19 -4.21
N GLN A 464 -28.40 34.64 -4.76
CA GLN A 464 -29.73 34.67 -4.15
C GLN A 464 -30.39 33.29 -4.25
N LYS A 465 -31.58 33.16 -3.66
CA LYS A 465 -32.47 32.02 -3.89
C LYS A 465 -32.77 31.89 -5.39
N ASP A 466 -32.98 30.65 -5.81
CA ASP A 466 -33.29 30.29 -7.18
C ASP A 466 -34.51 31.05 -7.73
N ASP A 467 -34.51 31.24 -9.05
CA ASP A 467 -35.61 31.83 -9.81
C ASP A 467 -36.88 30.94 -9.77
N MET A 468 -38.02 31.43 -10.24
CA MET A 468 -39.31 30.70 -10.21
C MET A 468 -39.26 29.32 -10.88
N ASP A 469 -38.37 29.15 -11.86
CA ASP A 469 -38.11 27.88 -12.57
C ASP A 469 -37.11 26.95 -11.85
N ASN A 470 -36.65 27.30 -10.65
CA ASN A 470 -35.55 26.67 -9.90
C ASN A 470 -34.20 26.71 -10.64
N ASN A 471 -33.91 27.82 -11.32
CA ASN A 471 -32.59 28.11 -11.90
C ASN A 471 -31.77 28.97 -10.92
N LEU A 472 -30.49 28.65 -10.77
CA LEU A 472 -29.58 29.39 -9.87
C LEU A 472 -29.45 30.85 -10.34
N ASN A 473 -29.66 31.81 -9.44
CA ASN A 473 -29.69 33.25 -9.76
C ASN A 473 -28.74 34.05 -8.85
N PHE A 474 -28.06 35.05 -9.43
CA PHE A 474 -27.25 36.01 -8.70
C PHE A 474 -27.40 37.41 -9.30
N PHE A 475 -27.05 38.43 -8.52
CA PHE A 475 -27.11 39.83 -8.93
C PHE A 475 -25.73 40.47 -8.95
N SER A 476 -25.56 41.51 -9.77
CA SER A 476 -24.35 42.34 -9.84
C SER A 476 -24.68 43.84 -9.86
N VAL A 477 -23.72 44.65 -9.38
CA VAL A 477 -23.72 46.12 -9.49
C VAL A 477 -22.42 46.61 -10.13
N SER A 478 -22.48 47.73 -10.85
CA SER A 478 -21.34 48.33 -11.55
C SER A 478 -21.42 49.87 -11.54
N SER A 479 -20.27 50.52 -11.77
CA SER A 479 -20.21 51.94 -12.13
C SER A 479 -21.03 52.30 -13.38
N ASP A 480 -21.40 51.34 -14.24
CA ASP A 480 -22.31 51.60 -15.38
C ASP A 480 -23.78 51.86 -14.96
N GLY A 481 -24.05 51.86 -13.65
CA GLY A 481 -25.34 52.19 -13.06
C GLY A 481 -26.41 51.11 -13.22
N ARG A 482 -26.08 49.95 -13.80
CA ARG A 482 -27.02 48.83 -13.92
C ARG A 482 -26.91 47.90 -12.71
N ILE A 483 -28.05 47.53 -12.16
CA ILE A 483 -28.19 46.35 -11.30
C ILE A 483 -28.81 45.25 -12.16
N VAL A 484 -28.10 44.14 -12.32
CA VAL A 484 -28.43 43.07 -13.28
C VAL A 484 -28.64 41.76 -12.55
N SER A 485 -29.75 41.07 -12.82
CA SER A 485 -29.99 39.68 -12.41
C SER A 485 -29.43 38.75 -13.48
N TRP A 486 -28.79 37.66 -13.06
CA TRP A 486 -28.14 36.70 -13.93
C TRP A 486 -28.61 35.29 -13.62
N THR A 487 -29.51 34.77 -14.47
CA THR A 487 -30.05 33.41 -14.35
C THR A 487 -29.14 32.43 -15.09
N LEU A 488 -28.64 31.43 -14.37
CA LEU A 488 -27.73 30.43 -14.90
C LEU A 488 -28.50 29.27 -15.55
N LEU A 489 -28.49 29.22 -16.89
CA LEU A 489 -29.02 28.11 -17.66
C LEU A 489 -27.93 27.07 -17.98
N LYS A 490 -28.35 25.91 -18.50
CA LYS A 490 -27.46 24.74 -18.71
C LYS A 490 -26.28 24.99 -19.65
N SER A 491 -26.38 25.96 -20.56
CA SER A 491 -25.39 26.25 -21.61
C SER A 491 -24.98 27.73 -21.68
N GLU A 492 -25.69 28.63 -21.01
CA GLU A 492 -25.49 30.07 -21.13
C GLU A 492 -25.91 30.82 -19.86
N LEU A 493 -25.48 32.07 -19.75
CA LEU A 493 -25.80 32.97 -18.66
C LEU A 493 -26.70 34.09 -19.20
N VAL A 494 -27.96 34.10 -18.79
CA VAL A 494 -28.96 35.09 -19.24
C VAL A 494 -28.93 36.28 -18.28
N HIS A 495 -29.02 37.49 -18.83
CA HIS A 495 -29.02 38.74 -18.06
C HIS A 495 -30.39 39.42 -18.12
N THR A 496 -30.75 40.14 -17.07
CA THR A 496 -31.92 41.03 -17.03
C THR A 496 -31.56 42.29 -16.24
N ASP A 497 -31.63 43.46 -16.88
CA ASP A 497 -31.45 44.75 -16.22
C ASP A 497 -32.63 44.99 -15.26
N VAL A 498 -32.39 44.92 -13.94
CA VAL A 498 -33.45 45.05 -12.92
C VAL A 498 -33.66 46.51 -12.51
N ILE A 499 -32.59 47.28 -12.32
CA ILE A 499 -32.66 48.72 -12.04
C ILE A 499 -31.56 49.45 -12.82
N LYS A 500 -31.84 50.68 -13.26
CA LYS A 500 -30.85 51.59 -13.84
C LYS A 500 -30.79 52.87 -13.02
N LEU A 501 -29.67 53.07 -12.31
CA LEU A 501 -29.38 54.24 -11.50
C LEU A 501 -29.22 55.48 -12.41
N LYS A 502 -29.84 56.58 -12.02
CA LYS A 502 -29.75 57.88 -12.69
C LYS A 502 -29.34 58.92 -11.66
N ALA A 503 -28.38 59.76 -11.99
CA ALA A 503 -28.04 60.91 -11.15
C ALA A 503 -29.21 61.90 -11.14
N GLU A 504 -29.60 62.37 -9.96
CA GLU A 504 -30.65 63.39 -9.83
C GLU A 504 -30.07 64.79 -10.09
N GLY A 505 -30.76 65.58 -10.93
CA GLY A 505 -30.44 66.99 -11.17
C GLY A 505 -29.77 67.30 -12.51
N THR A 506 -29.13 66.33 -13.17
CA THR A 506 -28.59 66.52 -14.54
C THR A 506 -29.59 66.07 -15.60
N ALA A 507 -30.47 67.00 -15.96
CA ALA A 507 -31.20 66.97 -17.24
C ALA A 507 -30.80 68.24 -18.00
N THR A 508 -29.58 68.26 -18.53
CA THR A 508 -29.16 69.33 -19.45
C THR A 508 -29.78 69.05 -20.81
N ASP A 509 -30.67 69.95 -21.26
CA ASP A 509 -31.18 69.91 -22.64
C ASP A 509 -30.01 70.09 -23.62
N GLY A 510 -29.61 68.99 -24.26
CA GLY A 510 -28.58 69.02 -25.30
C GLY A 510 -29.07 69.79 -26.53
N PRO A 511 -28.15 70.31 -27.37
CA PRO A 511 -28.52 70.85 -28.68
C PRO A 511 -29.40 69.87 -29.45
N ALA A 512 -30.51 70.36 -30.01
CA ALA A 512 -31.59 69.58 -30.64
C ALA A 512 -32.43 68.67 -29.70
N GLY A 513 -32.50 68.97 -28.39
CA GLY A 513 -33.50 68.39 -27.49
C GLY A 513 -33.16 66.98 -26.97
N LEU A 514 -31.88 66.59 -27.01
CA LEU A 514 -31.42 65.32 -26.47
C LEU A 514 -31.28 65.41 -24.95
N GLN A 515 -32.15 64.74 -24.20
CA GLN A 515 -32.06 64.66 -22.74
C GLN A 515 -30.91 63.73 -22.32
N LEU A 516 -29.75 64.32 -22.04
CA LEU A 516 -28.60 63.63 -21.47
C LEU A 516 -28.82 63.46 -19.95
N HIS A 517 -29.12 62.23 -19.55
CA HIS A 517 -29.07 61.81 -18.15
C HIS A 517 -27.68 61.26 -17.80
N THR A 518 -27.05 61.79 -16.77
CA THR A 518 -25.87 61.14 -16.17
C THR A 518 -26.30 59.84 -15.48
N ALA A 519 -25.59 58.75 -15.74
CA ALA A 519 -25.79 57.48 -15.03
C ALA A 519 -25.21 57.59 -13.61
N GLY A 520 -25.91 57.05 -12.61
CA GLY A 520 -25.40 57.02 -11.24
C GLY A 520 -24.54 55.78 -11.01
N CYS A 521 -23.29 55.93 -10.58
CA CYS A 521 -22.39 54.80 -10.35
C CYS A 521 -22.79 54.00 -9.10
N GLY A 522 -23.08 52.70 -9.25
CA GLY A 522 -23.38 51.80 -8.14
C GLY A 522 -22.15 51.09 -7.60
N THR A 523 -21.90 51.20 -6.29
CA THR A 523 -20.66 50.72 -5.63
C THR A 523 -20.89 49.47 -4.78
N ALA A 524 -21.98 49.43 -4.01
CA ALA A 524 -22.26 48.31 -3.10
C ALA A 524 -23.76 48.01 -3.03
N PHE A 525 -24.14 46.78 -2.69
CA PHE A 525 -25.54 46.41 -2.42
C PHE A 525 -25.67 45.22 -1.45
N ASP A 526 -26.79 45.15 -0.70
CA ASP A 526 -27.10 43.95 0.10
C ASP A 526 -28.61 43.67 0.14
N PHE A 527 -28.94 42.37 0.11
CA PHE A 527 -30.30 41.86 0.19
C PHE A 527 -30.78 41.77 1.63
N HIS A 528 -32.03 42.17 1.86
CA HIS A 528 -32.70 42.00 3.14
C HIS A 528 -32.96 40.50 3.39
N LYS A 529 -32.73 40.01 4.62
CA LYS A 529 -32.63 38.55 4.87
C LYS A 529 -33.97 37.81 4.87
N GLU A 530 -35.07 38.44 5.29
CA GLU A 530 -36.42 37.85 5.23
C GLU A 530 -37.20 38.26 3.95
N ILE A 531 -37.39 39.58 3.75
CA ILE A 531 -38.07 40.18 2.59
C ILE A 531 -37.19 40.06 1.33
N ASP A 532 -37.34 38.95 0.61
CA ASP A 532 -36.49 38.61 -0.56
C ASP A 532 -36.45 39.67 -1.68
N TYR A 533 -37.55 40.37 -1.95
CA TYR A 533 -37.59 41.37 -3.03
C TYR A 533 -36.83 42.67 -2.70
N LEU A 534 -36.47 42.91 -1.43
CA LEU A 534 -35.96 44.18 -0.92
C LEU A 534 -34.42 44.18 -0.84
N PHE A 535 -33.81 45.24 -1.38
CA PHE A 535 -32.37 45.46 -1.27
C PHE A 535 -32.01 46.95 -1.13
N LEU A 536 -30.77 47.22 -0.72
CA LEU A 536 -30.18 48.56 -0.68
C LEU A 536 -29.06 48.63 -1.70
N VAL A 537 -28.87 49.79 -2.33
CA VAL A 537 -27.74 50.08 -3.23
C VAL A 537 -27.06 51.37 -2.80
N GLY A 538 -25.77 51.32 -2.48
CA GLY A 538 -24.93 52.49 -2.29
C GLY A 538 -24.33 52.98 -3.61
N THR A 539 -24.10 54.30 -3.72
CA THR A 539 -23.52 54.92 -4.91
C THR A 539 -22.25 55.72 -4.63
N GLU A 540 -21.52 56.02 -5.70
CA GLU A 540 -20.35 56.91 -5.69
C GLU A 540 -20.71 58.35 -5.26
N GLU A 541 -21.96 58.76 -5.46
CA GLU A 541 -22.53 60.04 -5.03
C GLU A 541 -22.73 60.15 -3.50
N GLY A 542 -22.55 59.07 -2.75
CA GLY A 542 -22.82 59.03 -1.30
C GLY A 542 -24.28 58.78 -0.91
N LYS A 543 -25.17 58.58 -1.90
CA LYS A 543 -26.57 58.19 -1.67
C LYS A 543 -26.70 56.69 -1.44
N ILE A 544 -27.77 56.30 -0.74
CA ILE A 544 -28.24 54.92 -0.65
C ILE A 544 -29.69 54.86 -1.13
N TYR A 545 -29.94 54.04 -2.15
CA TYR A 545 -31.27 53.80 -2.71
C TYR A 545 -31.88 52.52 -2.13
N LYS A 546 -33.15 52.60 -1.71
CA LYS A 546 -33.95 51.44 -1.29
C LYS A 546 -34.69 50.89 -2.50
N CYS A 547 -34.43 49.64 -2.84
CA CYS A 547 -34.78 49.06 -4.14
C CYS A 547 -35.66 47.81 -4.00
N SER A 548 -36.46 47.53 -5.03
CA SER A 548 -37.26 46.30 -5.13
C SER A 548 -37.05 45.61 -6.47
N LYS A 549 -36.89 44.28 -6.47
CA LYS A 549 -36.79 43.47 -7.70
C LYS A 549 -37.98 43.69 -8.64
N SER A 550 -39.18 43.87 -8.07
CA SER A 550 -40.44 43.93 -8.81
C SER A 550 -40.75 45.32 -9.38
N TYR A 551 -40.02 46.37 -8.97
CA TYR A 551 -40.28 47.77 -9.35
C TYR A 551 -39.01 48.41 -9.93
N SER A 552 -38.71 48.04 -11.18
CA SER A 552 -37.53 48.50 -11.93
C SER A 552 -37.50 50.00 -12.26
N SER A 553 -38.64 50.69 -12.18
CA SER A 553 -38.82 52.05 -12.70
C SER A 553 -38.71 53.17 -11.66
N LYS A 554 -38.74 52.85 -10.35
CA LYS A 554 -38.62 53.82 -9.25
C LYS A 554 -37.99 53.17 -8.01
N PHE A 555 -37.16 53.94 -7.31
CA PHE A 555 -36.70 53.58 -5.96
C PHE A 555 -37.87 53.66 -4.97
N LEU A 556 -37.85 52.81 -3.94
CA LEU A 556 -38.83 52.83 -2.84
C LEU A 556 -38.57 54.00 -1.88
N ASP A 557 -37.29 54.30 -1.64
CA ASP A 557 -36.84 55.43 -0.83
C ASP A 557 -35.38 55.79 -1.18
N THR A 558 -34.93 56.95 -0.72
CA THR A 558 -33.56 57.48 -0.89
C THR A 558 -33.05 58.04 0.44
N TYR A 559 -31.81 57.71 0.79
CA TYR A 559 -31.09 58.25 1.93
C TYR A 559 -29.88 59.04 1.43
N ASP A 560 -29.80 60.32 1.75
CA ASP A 560 -28.59 61.13 1.58
C ASP A 560 -27.61 60.75 2.71
N ALA A 561 -26.86 59.67 2.48
CA ALA A 561 -26.20 58.92 3.54
C ALA A 561 -24.79 59.45 3.86
N HIS A 562 -23.99 59.77 2.84
CA HIS A 562 -22.58 60.12 2.94
C HIS A 562 -22.21 61.26 1.98
N ASN A 563 -21.08 61.92 2.25
CA ASN A 563 -20.58 63.05 1.44
C ASN A 563 -19.60 62.59 0.32
N MET A 564 -19.31 61.30 0.25
CA MET A 564 -18.44 60.63 -0.72
C MET A 564 -18.98 59.21 -0.98
N ALA A 565 -18.39 58.50 -1.94
CA ALA A 565 -18.75 57.12 -2.30
C ALA A 565 -19.05 56.22 -1.10
N VAL A 566 -20.13 55.45 -1.20
CA VAL A 566 -20.49 54.42 -0.20
C VAL A 566 -19.71 53.15 -0.53
N ASP A 567 -18.68 52.84 0.24
CA ASP A 567 -17.75 51.74 -0.03
C ASP A 567 -18.35 50.36 0.32
N ALA A 568 -19.20 50.28 1.35
CA ALA A 568 -19.96 49.07 1.68
C ALA A 568 -21.33 49.37 2.33
N VAL A 569 -22.29 48.47 2.13
CA VAL A 569 -23.61 48.44 2.78
C VAL A 569 -23.90 47.03 3.26
N SER A 570 -24.38 46.86 4.50
CA SER A 570 -24.67 45.54 5.07
C SER A 570 -25.88 45.56 6.02
N TRP A 571 -26.86 44.70 5.76
CA TRP A 571 -27.98 44.44 6.67
C TRP A 571 -27.50 43.70 7.93
N ASN A 572 -28.10 44.00 9.08
CA ASN A 572 -27.81 43.28 10.31
C ASN A 572 -28.25 41.80 10.18
N PRO A 573 -27.42 40.82 10.61
CA PRO A 573 -27.75 39.39 10.49
C PRO A 573 -28.99 38.94 11.26
N TYR A 574 -29.39 39.70 12.28
CA TYR A 574 -30.52 39.37 13.17
C TYR A 574 -31.70 40.34 13.04
N HIS A 575 -31.44 41.65 12.94
CA HIS A 575 -32.48 42.67 13.04
C HIS A 575 -32.82 43.26 11.66
N THR A 576 -33.92 42.79 11.10
CA THR A 576 -34.39 43.09 9.74
C THR A 576 -34.45 44.58 9.38
N LYS A 577 -34.80 45.46 10.32
CA LYS A 577 -34.97 46.90 10.02
C LYS A 577 -33.63 47.64 9.93
N VAL A 578 -32.54 47.06 10.42
CA VAL A 578 -31.26 47.75 10.63
C VAL A 578 -30.24 47.39 9.56
N PHE A 579 -29.58 48.42 9.03
CA PHE A 579 -28.42 48.28 8.18
C PHE A 579 -27.31 49.25 8.60
N MET A 580 -26.11 48.97 8.10
CA MET A 580 -24.91 49.79 8.28
C MET A 580 -24.35 50.18 6.91
N SER A 581 -23.77 51.36 6.81
CA SER A 581 -23.01 51.84 5.65
C SER A 581 -21.67 52.43 6.08
N CYS A 582 -20.67 52.34 5.22
CA CYS A 582 -19.40 53.05 5.39
C CYS A 582 -19.00 53.77 4.11
N SER A 583 -18.09 54.73 4.26
CA SER A 583 -17.65 55.58 3.15
C SER A 583 -16.24 56.12 3.36
N SER A 584 -15.65 56.48 2.24
CA SER A 584 -14.49 57.34 2.12
C SER A 584 -14.67 58.75 2.71
N ASP A 585 -15.90 59.14 3.12
CA ASP A 585 -16.18 60.30 3.99
C ASP A 585 -15.76 60.13 5.47
N TRP A 586 -15.06 59.03 5.78
CA TRP A 586 -14.51 58.63 7.08
C TRP A 586 -15.54 58.13 8.09
N THR A 587 -16.84 58.18 7.75
CA THR A 587 -17.89 57.78 8.69
C THR A 587 -18.41 56.36 8.46
N VAL A 588 -18.77 55.70 9.56
CA VAL A 588 -19.66 54.53 9.58
C VAL A 588 -21.00 54.98 10.15
N LYS A 589 -22.09 54.69 9.46
CA LYS A 589 -23.44 55.12 9.83
C LYS A 589 -24.36 53.90 9.98
N ILE A 590 -25.15 53.88 11.04
CA ILE A 590 -26.13 52.82 11.32
C ILE A 590 -27.52 53.41 11.20
N TRP A 591 -28.40 52.70 10.49
CA TRP A 591 -29.70 53.19 10.04
C TRP A 591 -30.82 52.23 10.46
N ASP A 592 -32.03 52.75 10.64
CA ASP A 592 -33.26 51.96 10.48
C ASP A 592 -33.85 52.32 9.13
N HIS A 593 -34.14 51.33 8.29
CA HIS A 593 -34.70 51.50 6.94
C HIS A 593 -36.12 52.13 6.89
N THR A 594 -36.69 52.50 8.04
CA THR A 594 -37.93 53.30 8.17
C THR A 594 -37.68 54.77 8.51
N ILE A 595 -36.43 55.18 8.76
CA ILE A 595 -36.05 56.50 9.24
C ILE A 595 -34.99 57.09 8.30
N LYS A 596 -35.23 58.32 7.79
CA LYS A 596 -34.33 59.00 6.84
C LYS A 596 -33.05 59.58 7.46
N THR A 597 -32.93 59.58 8.78
CA THR A 597 -31.76 60.08 9.52
C THR A 597 -31.01 58.92 10.19
N PRO A 598 -29.67 58.99 10.29
CA PRO A 598 -28.89 57.91 10.89
C PRO A 598 -29.15 57.82 12.39
N MET A 599 -29.23 56.58 12.88
CA MET A 599 -29.35 56.27 14.31
C MET A 599 -28.04 56.58 15.03
N PHE A 600 -26.91 56.08 14.49
CA PHE A 600 -25.55 56.34 14.95
C PHE A 600 -24.66 56.82 13.80
N ILE A 601 -23.64 57.61 14.14
CA ILE A 601 -22.56 58.07 13.25
C ILE A 601 -21.25 57.90 14.03
N TYR A 602 -20.27 57.23 13.43
CA TYR A 602 -18.91 57.08 13.98
C TYR A 602 -17.91 57.65 12.98
N ASP A 603 -17.09 58.61 13.39
CA ASP A 603 -15.99 59.15 12.58
C ASP A 603 -14.68 58.44 12.94
N LEU A 604 -14.06 57.76 11.95
CA LEU A 604 -12.83 57.00 12.14
C LEU A 604 -11.56 57.79 11.75
N ASN A 605 -11.70 59.07 11.44
CA ASN A 605 -10.62 60.01 11.08
C ASN A 605 -9.78 59.54 9.87
N SER A 606 -10.36 58.68 9.01
CA SER A 606 -9.72 58.04 7.86
C SER A 606 -10.78 57.32 7.03
N ALA A 607 -10.61 57.29 5.70
CA ALA A 607 -11.51 56.57 4.79
C ALA A 607 -11.65 55.08 5.21
N VAL A 608 -12.90 54.62 5.28
CA VAL A 608 -13.28 53.28 5.74
C VAL A 608 -13.44 52.38 4.52
N GLY A 609 -12.65 51.30 4.45
CA GLY A 609 -12.63 50.42 3.27
C GLY A 609 -13.78 49.42 3.24
N ASP A 610 -14.19 48.91 4.42
CA ASP A 610 -15.18 47.85 4.56
C ASP A 610 -15.71 47.79 6.00
N VAL A 611 -16.93 47.26 6.17
CA VAL A 611 -17.60 47.05 7.45
C VAL A 611 -18.39 45.74 7.48
N ALA A 612 -18.25 44.99 8.57
CA ALA A 612 -18.93 43.71 8.75
C ALA A 612 -19.60 43.61 10.13
N TRP A 613 -20.82 43.11 10.15
CA TRP A 613 -21.51 42.69 11.38
C TRP A 613 -20.96 41.35 11.89
N ALA A 614 -20.98 41.13 13.21
CA ALA A 614 -20.67 39.83 13.79
C ALA A 614 -21.82 38.83 13.53
N PRO A 615 -21.55 37.60 13.07
CA PRO A 615 -22.58 36.60 12.78
C PRO A 615 -23.19 35.96 14.03
N TYR A 616 -22.68 36.29 15.22
CA TYR A 616 -23.10 35.74 16.52
C TYR A 616 -23.62 36.80 17.53
N SER A 617 -23.68 38.08 17.18
CA SER A 617 -24.37 39.11 17.98
C SER A 617 -24.84 40.30 17.14
N SER A 618 -26.03 40.83 17.43
CA SER A 618 -26.64 41.95 16.70
C SER A 618 -25.98 43.31 16.95
N THR A 619 -25.22 43.46 18.04
CA THR A 619 -24.65 44.75 18.46
C THR A 619 -23.15 44.88 18.17
N VAL A 620 -22.49 43.81 17.73
CA VAL A 620 -21.04 43.79 17.46
C VAL A 620 -20.78 43.98 15.97
N PHE A 621 -19.87 44.88 15.62
CA PHE A 621 -19.38 45.05 14.24
C PHE A 621 -17.90 45.43 14.21
N ALA A 622 -17.25 45.19 13.08
CA ALA A 622 -15.91 45.64 12.80
C ALA A 622 -15.89 46.59 11.59
N ALA A 623 -14.99 47.56 11.62
CA ALA A 623 -14.72 48.51 10.55
C ALA A 623 -13.21 48.58 10.30
N VAL A 624 -12.80 48.61 9.03
CA VAL A 624 -11.39 48.73 8.66
C VAL A 624 -11.09 50.05 7.96
N THR A 625 -9.98 50.67 8.35
CA THR A 625 -9.58 51.97 7.81
C THR A 625 -8.32 51.88 6.97
N THR A 626 -8.30 52.70 5.93
CA THR A 626 -7.18 52.88 5.00
C THR A 626 -5.86 53.28 5.66
N ASN A 627 -5.86 53.72 6.93
CA ASN A 627 -4.65 54.02 7.70
C ASN A 627 -3.94 52.78 8.29
N GLY A 628 -4.53 51.58 8.19
CA GLY A 628 -3.95 50.33 8.71
C GLY A 628 -4.48 49.87 10.07
N LYS A 629 -5.57 50.48 10.56
CA LYS A 629 -6.27 50.10 11.80
C LYS A 629 -7.55 49.32 11.54
N THR A 630 -7.78 48.31 12.39
CA THR A 630 -9.06 47.62 12.55
C THR A 630 -9.73 48.11 13.82
N HIS A 631 -10.99 48.52 13.70
CA HIS A 631 -11.84 48.99 14.79
C HIS A 631 -12.91 47.94 15.06
N VAL A 632 -13.17 47.63 16.34
CA VAL A 632 -14.29 46.75 16.74
C VAL A 632 -15.15 47.47 17.76
N PHE A 633 -16.46 47.39 17.58
CA PHE A 633 -17.48 48.05 18.40
C PHE A 633 -18.46 47.01 18.94
N ASP A 634 -18.90 47.16 20.19
CA ASP A 634 -20.16 46.58 20.69
C ASP A 634 -21.03 47.72 21.21
N LEU A 635 -22.08 48.04 20.45
CA LEU A 635 -23.05 49.10 20.77
C LEU A 635 -23.61 48.98 22.19
N SER A 636 -23.73 47.75 22.71
CA SER A 636 -24.30 47.47 24.04
C SER A 636 -23.35 47.75 25.20
N ILE A 637 -22.06 47.94 24.93
CA ILE A 637 -21.01 48.27 25.90
C ILE A 637 -20.63 49.76 25.73
N ASN A 638 -20.11 50.15 24.56
CA ASN A 638 -19.79 51.54 24.22
C ASN A 638 -20.60 51.97 22.98
N LYS A 639 -21.31 53.10 23.11
CA LYS A 639 -22.23 53.65 22.09
C LYS A 639 -21.60 54.69 21.16
N TYR A 640 -20.37 55.11 21.42
CA TYR A 640 -19.76 56.29 20.80
C TYR A 640 -18.33 56.03 20.30
N GLU A 641 -17.57 55.14 20.95
CA GLU A 641 -16.18 54.87 20.61
C GLU A 641 -15.92 53.37 20.37
N ALA A 642 -14.82 53.08 19.67
CA ALA A 642 -14.40 51.70 19.39
C ALA A 642 -13.81 51.04 20.64
N ILE A 643 -14.21 49.79 20.91
CA ILE A 643 -13.76 48.99 22.05
C ILE A 643 -12.38 48.37 21.80
N CYS A 644 -12.05 48.14 20.53
CA CYS A 644 -10.68 47.87 20.08
C CYS A 644 -10.34 48.81 18.93
N ASN A 645 -9.15 49.40 18.96
CA ASN A 645 -8.62 50.36 17.97
C ASN A 645 -7.15 50.02 17.65
N GLN A 646 -6.94 48.87 17.00
CA GLN A 646 -5.61 48.26 16.90
C GLN A 646 -5.00 48.46 15.50
N PRO A 647 -3.76 48.95 15.39
CA PRO A 647 -3.03 48.97 14.12
C PRO A 647 -2.59 47.55 13.76
N VAL A 648 -3.23 46.98 12.73
CA VAL A 648 -2.93 45.62 12.24
C VAL A 648 -1.79 45.67 11.20
N VAL A 649 -1.68 46.76 10.44
CA VAL A 649 -0.62 46.94 9.44
C VAL A 649 0.01 48.34 9.55
N ALA A 650 1.30 48.43 9.27
CA ALA A 650 2.05 49.69 9.39
C ALA A 650 1.64 50.71 8.31
N ARG A 651 0.92 51.77 8.73
CA ARG A 651 0.39 52.92 7.94
C ARG A 651 1.26 53.44 6.78
N LYS A 652 2.59 53.38 6.91
CA LYS A 652 3.54 53.86 5.88
C LYS A 652 3.81 52.86 4.75
N LYS A 653 3.34 51.61 4.84
CA LYS A 653 3.66 50.53 3.89
C LYS A 653 2.44 49.98 3.17
N ASN A 654 1.35 49.68 3.89
CA ASN A 654 0.16 49.03 3.32
C ASN A 654 -1.10 49.71 3.86
N LYS A 655 -2.19 49.59 3.12
CA LYS A 655 -3.57 49.93 3.54
C LYS A 655 -4.35 48.64 3.77
N ILE A 656 -5.36 48.69 4.63
CA ILE A 656 -6.36 47.63 4.76
C ILE A 656 -7.52 47.95 3.81
N THR A 657 -8.07 46.92 3.17
CA THR A 657 -9.23 47.03 2.26
C THR A 657 -10.47 46.39 2.89
N HIS A 658 -10.47 45.07 3.07
CA HIS A 658 -11.64 44.27 3.45
C HIS A 658 -11.59 43.64 4.84
N VAL A 659 -12.77 43.36 5.41
CA VAL A 659 -12.93 42.65 6.69
C VAL A 659 -14.08 41.66 6.65
N GLN A 660 -13.88 40.44 7.15
CA GLN A 660 -14.98 39.48 7.29
C GLN A 660 -14.85 38.61 8.54
N PHE A 661 -15.93 38.54 9.33
CA PHE A 661 -16.06 37.59 10.44
C PHE A 661 -16.23 36.16 9.93
N ASN A 662 -15.65 35.19 10.62
CA ASN A 662 -15.97 33.78 10.42
C ASN A 662 -17.38 33.48 10.98
N PRO A 663 -18.23 32.72 10.27
CA PRO A 663 -19.61 32.43 10.71
C PRO A 663 -19.74 31.77 12.09
N ILE A 664 -18.73 31.02 12.55
CA ILE A 664 -18.83 30.15 13.75
C ILE A 664 -17.70 30.38 14.76
N HIS A 665 -16.49 30.75 14.31
CA HIS A 665 -15.34 30.98 15.20
C HIS A 665 -15.13 32.48 15.48
N PRO A 666 -14.66 32.89 16.67
CA PRO A 666 -14.46 34.29 17.04
C PRO A 666 -13.17 34.88 16.42
N ILE A 667 -13.07 34.80 15.10
CA ILE A 667 -11.98 35.33 14.29
C ILE A 667 -12.53 36.24 13.19
N ILE A 668 -11.70 37.21 12.79
CA ILE A 668 -11.90 38.02 11.59
C ILE A 668 -10.72 37.82 10.63
N ILE A 669 -10.99 37.85 9.33
CA ILE A 669 -9.97 37.96 8.29
C ILE A 669 -9.95 39.38 7.74
N VAL A 670 -8.75 39.90 7.52
CA VAL A 670 -8.48 41.29 7.12
C VAL A 670 -7.55 41.30 5.91
N GLY A 671 -7.98 41.92 4.80
CA GLY A 671 -7.23 41.99 3.54
C GLY A 671 -6.42 43.29 3.38
N ASP A 672 -5.27 43.22 2.71
CA ASP A 672 -4.43 44.39 2.46
C ASP A 672 -4.20 44.74 0.97
N ASP A 673 -3.74 45.96 0.71
CA ASP A 673 -3.44 46.49 -0.62
C ASP A 673 -2.19 45.90 -1.30
N ARG A 674 -1.55 44.89 -0.69
CA ARG A 674 -0.35 44.21 -1.23
C ARG A 674 -0.55 42.73 -1.56
N GLY A 675 -1.69 42.15 -1.16
CA GLY A 675 -2.08 40.79 -1.48
C GLY A 675 -1.94 39.80 -0.32
N HIS A 676 -1.86 40.29 0.92
CA HIS A 676 -1.90 39.45 2.11
C HIS A 676 -3.30 39.45 2.74
N VAL A 677 -3.63 38.34 3.41
CA VAL A 677 -4.78 38.28 4.33
C VAL A 677 -4.28 37.88 5.71
N ILE A 678 -4.69 38.60 6.74
CA ILE A 678 -4.32 38.35 8.14
C ILE A 678 -5.56 37.85 8.89
N CYS A 679 -5.43 36.71 9.57
CA CYS A 679 -6.43 36.23 10.52
C CYS A 679 -6.14 36.79 11.91
N LEU A 680 -7.17 37.31 12.57
CA LEU A 680 -7.11 37.90 13.91
C LEU A 680 -8.17 37.24 14.80
N LYS A 681 -7.78 36.82 16.01
CA LYS A 681 -8.72 36.34 17.04
C LYS A 681 -9.19 37.48 17.91
N LEU A 682 -10.50 37.52 18.16
CA LEU A 682 -11.16 38.52 19.00
C LEU A 682 -11.02 38.14 20.47
N SER A 683 -10.50 39.04 21.30
CA SER A 683 -10.38 38.82 22.75
C SER A 683 -11.75 38.62 23.43
N PRO A 684 -11.81 38.04 24.64
CA PRO A 684 -13.07 37.81 25.35
C PRO A 684 -13.97 39.04 25.49
N ASN A 685 -13.39 40.23 25.67
CA ASN A 685 -14.13 41.49 25.84
C ASN A 685 -14.92 41.90 24.58
N LEU A 686 -14.40 41.58 23.38
CA LEU A 686 -15.05 41.89 22.09
C LEU A 686 -16.21 40.94 21.74
N ARG A 687 -16.51 39.97 22.61
CA ARG A 687 -17.54 38.95 22.42
C ARG A 687 -18.28 38.58 23.71
N LYS A 688 -18.35 39.52 24.66
CA LYS A 688 -19.06 39.40 25.95
C LYS A 688 -20.54 39.06 25.73
N MET A 689 -20.91 37.79 25.93
CA MET A 689 -22.32 37.38 26.00
C MET A 689 -23.00 37.97 27.25
N PRO A 690 -24.34 38.14 27.26
CA PRO A 690 -25.06 38.61 28.44
C PRO A 690 -24.77 37.74 29.67
N LYS A 691 -24.28 38.36 30.77
CA LYS A 691 -23.88 37.64 31.98
C LYS A 691 -25.03 36.85 32.60
N GLU A 692 -24.77 35.60 32.95
CA GLU A 692 -25.74 34.72 33.60
C GLU A 692 -26.16 35.27 34.96
N LYS A 693 -27.47 35.32 35.21
CA LYS A 693 -28.01 35.44 36.57
C LYS A 693 -28.22 34.04 37.11
N LYS A 694 -27.61 33.73 38.27
CA LYS A 694 -27.76 32.42 38.94
C LYS A 694 -29.24 32.03 39.04
N GLY A 695 -29.63 30.95 38.36
CA GLY A 695 -31.01 30.44 38.35
C GLY A 695 -31.86 30.80 37.12
N GLN A 696 -31.33 31.51 36.12
CA GLN A 696 -31.98 31.66 34.81
C GLN A 696 -31.14 31.00 33.71
N GLU A 697 -31.75 30.13 32.92
CA GLU A 697 -31.14 29.68 31.66
C GLU A 697 -30.97 30.87 30.70
N VAL A 698 -29.82 30.94 30.03
CA VAL A 698 -29.58 31.96 29.01
C VAL A 698 -30.44 31.62 27.79
N GLN A 699 -31.50 32.40 27.57
CA GLN A 699 -32.24 32.38 26.31
C GLN A 699 -31.29 32.78 25.17
N LYS A 700 -30.88 31.80 24.36
CA LYS A 700 -30.00 31.98 23.19
C LYS A 700 -30.84 31.87 21.93
N GLY A 701 -30.77 32.87 21.06
CA GLY A 701 -31.43 32.85 19.75
C GLY A 701 -31.72 34.24 19.20
N PRO A 702 -32.17 34.35 17.94
CA PRO A 702 -32.36 35.62 17.25
C PRO A 702 -33.24 36.63 18.00
N ALA A 703 -34.34 36.18 18.63
CA ALA A 703 -35.26 37.05 19.37
C ALA A 703 -34.59 37.84 20.51
N VAL A 704 -33.57 37.26 21.17
CA VAL A 704 -32.86 37.93 22.28
C VAL A 704 -31.89 38.98 21.75
N GLU A 705 -31.19 38.68 20.65
CA GLU A 705 -30.31 39.66 19.99
C GLU A 705 -31.10 40.77 19.29
N ILE A 706 -32.29 40.49 18.75
CA ILE A 706 -33.24 41.50 18.26
C ILE A 706 -33.66 42.42 19.42
N ALA A 707 -34.09 41.86 20.56
CA ALA A 707 -34.50 42.62 21.74
C ALA A 707 -33.34 43.43 22.36
N LYS A 708 -32.11 42.91 22.32
CA LYS A 708 -30.87 43.61 22.72
C LYS A 708 -30.69 44.89 21.91
N LEU A 709 -30.88 44.82 20.59
CA LEU A 709 -30.73 45.96 19.69
C LEU A 709 -31.94 46.92 19.75
N ASP A 710 -33.18 46.42 19.75
CA ASP A 710 -34.40 47.27 19.87
C ASP A 710 -34.38 48.12 21.14
N LYS A 711 -33.99 47.53 22.29
CA LYS A 711 -33.84 48.26 23.56
C LYS A 711 -32.85 49.43 23.44
N LEU A 712 -31.76 49.23 22.69
CA LEU A 712 -30.72 50.24 22.47
C LEU A 712 -31.16 51.32 21.47
N LEU A 713 -31.85 50.94 20.38
CA LEU A 713 -32.40 51.87 19.40
C LEU A 713 -33.47 52.78 20.02
N ASN A 714 -34.37 52.23 20.82
CA ASN A 714 -35.41 53.00 21.49
C ASN A 714 -34.82 54.01 22.50
N LEU A 715 -33.74 53.64 23.20
CA LEU A 715 -32.99 54.54 24.08
C LEU A 715 -32.41 55.76 23.33
N VAL A 716 -31.98 55.59 22.08
CA VAL A 716 -31.50 56.69 21.24
C VAL A 716 -32.65 57.52 20.65
N ARG A 717 -33.79 56.89 20.31
CA ARG A 717 -35.01 57.58 19.87
C ARG A 717 -35.56 58.51 20.95
N GLU A 718 -35.61 58.05 22.21
CA GLU A 718 -36.06 58.87 23.34
C GLU A 718 -35.14 60.05 23.64
N VAL A 719 -33.81 59.90 23.51
CA VAL A 719 -32.87 61.01 23.70
C VAL A 719 -33.07 62.07 22.61
N LYS A 720 -33.15 61.66 21.34
CA LYS A 720 -33.41 62.55 20.18
C LYS A 720 -34.82 63.19 20.14
N THR A 721 -35.69 62.89 21.10
CA THR A 721 -37.05 63.49 21.22
C THR A 721 -37.24 64.29 22.51
N LYS A 722 -36.19 64.43 23.34
CA LYS A 722 -36.17 65.24 24.56
C LYS A 722 -35.19 66.43 24.48
N THR A 723 -34.61 66.64 23.29
CA THR A 723 -33.73 67.76 22.90
C THR A 723 -34.29 68.41 21.64
#